data_AF-A0A6Q2ZKE1-F1
#
_entry.id   AF-A0A6Q2ZKE1-F1
#
_cell.length_a   1.000
_cell.length_b   1.000
_cell.length_c   1.000
_cell.angle_alpha   90.00
_cell.angle_beta   90.00
_cell.angle_gamma   90.00
#
_symmetry.space_group_name_H-M   'P 1'
#
loop_
_entity.id
_entity.type
_entity.pdbx_description
1 polymer ?
#
loop_
_entity_poly.entity_id
_entity_poly.type
_entity_poly.pdbx_seq_one_letter_code
_entity_poly.pdbx_strand_id
1 'polypeptide(L)'
;MGLESSKWVIMFLVCWLCKNVNSNSVAQKIYVEVNNTVPCVRLLNATHQIGCQSSISGDTGVIHVLESEADLEWPLTKGPNPPYMILLESHLFTRSIMMKIKKESSRIAGVTVVVPNTSPSEFSPHTTCPNENTGVYSDTYGPHLAHCNTTVWNPLGNGLSYEEFDFPVFSLKEDKQCYYDHNRVVNGSAPQYPLCAMQLFSHMFAVTDTATCMRRNDVINFSINPEMVCDPLGDFNVWGSIRPYNRSQLGHRDNESVVMAAARLDSRAFFWDVSTGAEGSISGFVTLLAAAHALRDVTQVAPPTHNILFAFFQGEAFDYIGSSRMVYDMQNGKFVIDLDNVHSLLEIGQVGLRNGSDLFLHSDPVSRMNDTVNDQVREHERYRCSLIHRHHARRPPVHDARLVDNFQSSPLPPSSLQRFLRAQNIPGIVLADHRAAFNNKYYESYYDNADNLNLRYPPNMTAEEQLEFLTDTAMALTEVATVVARALYKQAGGDGTQVDNIKADSKTVTQMLFGFLVQANNSWFQALIPPELKDMLSDPPDFYVGVASSSPAKAKPLTRLVQFLLANLTGTATNLTQDQCQKPDDLPDESVQMYSYLWVQGTVPHNGTEKGPFCVRASVRLSQALSPAFDLGEYASRNYSTWTESRWKFIKARIFLVASRDLEMLTLGVGVAVLFSSLLVTYFISTKADVLFSSAREPASAAY
;
A
#
# COMPACT_ATOMS: atom_id res chain seq x y z
N MET A 1 18.55 -21.21 64.07
CA MET A 1 18.67 -20.73 62.67
C MET A 1 17.28 -20.70 62.06
N GLY A 2 16.63 -19.54 61.95
CA GLY A 2 15.22 -19.56 61.50
C GLY A 2 14.48 -18.23 61.31
N LEU A 3 15.12 -17.06 61.44
CA LEU A 3 14.43 -15.77 61.25
C LEU A 3 15.08 -14.81 60.23
N GLU A 4 16.34 -15.00 59.84
CA GLU A 4 17.00 -14.09 58.88
C GLU A 4 16.79 -14.46 57.41
N SER A 5 16.58 -15.74 57.09
CA SER A 5 16.37 -16.20 55.70
C SER A 5 15.04 -15.71 55.10
N SER A 6 14.00 -15.58 55.93
CA SER A 6 12.67 -15.12 55.49
C SER A 6 12.66 -13.65 55.03
N LYS A 7 13.45 -12.78 55.67
CA LYS A 7 13.51 -11.35 55.31
C LYS A 7 14.14 -11.12 53.94
N TRP A 8 15.18 -11.88 53.60
CA TRP A 8 15.83 -11.79 52.28
C TRP A 8 14.94 -12.30 51.16
N VAL A 9 14.21 -13.39 51.40
CA VAL A 9 13.25 -13.95 50.42
C VAL A 9 12.08 -12.99 50.18
N ILE A 10 11.55 -12.37 51.24
CA ILE A 10 10.49 -11.36 51.11
C ILE A 10 11.00 -10.12 50.38
N MET A 11 12.22 -9.64 50.68
CA MET A 11 12.79 -8.48 49.99
C MET A 11 13.08 -8.77 48.50
N PHE A 12 13.51 -10.00 48.18
CA PHE A 12 13.67 -10.45 46.79
C PHE A 12 12.33 -10.56 46.06
N LEU A 13 11.30 -11.10 46.71
CA LEU A 13 9.93 -11.18 46.16
C LEU A 13 9.33 -9.78 45.93
N VAL A 14 9.52 -8.85 46.87
CA VAL A 14 9.06 -7.45 46.71
C VAL A 14 9.83 -6.74 45.60
N CYS A 15 11.16 -6.87 45.53
CA CYS A 15 11.96 -6.33 44.42
C CYS A 15 11.62 -6.98 43.07
N TRP A 16 11.23 -8.25 43.04
CA TRP A 16 10.81 -8.97 41.83
C TRP A 16 9.40 -8.57 41.39
N LEU A 17 8.48 -8.35 42.34
CA LEU A 17 7.13 -7.81 42.10
C LEU A 17 7.19 -6.34 41.62
N CYS A 18 8.11 -5.52 42.15
CA CYS A 18 8.28 -4.12 41.72
C CYS A 18 8.96 -3.96 40.35
N LYS A 19 9.71 -4.97 39.86
CA LYS A 19 10.32 -4.91 38.52
C LYS A 19 9.30 -4.95 37.37
N ASN A 20 8.07 -5.40 37.63
CA ASN A 20 7.03 -5.57 36.60
C ASN A 20 5.86 -4.58 36.71
N VAL A 21 5.94 -3.57 37.59
CA VAL A 21 4.89 -2.53 37.72
C VAL A 21 5.46 -1.20 37.28
N ASN A 22 5.56 -0.98 35.98
CA ASN A 22 5.88 0.33 35.41
C ASN A 22 4.58 1.10 35.13
N SER A 23 3.87 1.48 36.20
CA SER A 23 2.67 2.33 36.13
C SER A 23 3.05 3.76 36.49
N ASN A 24 3.65 4.50 35.54
CA ASN A 24 3.90 5.92 35.73
C ASN A 24 2.62 6.72 35.44
N SER A 25 1.73 6.84 36.43
CA SER A 25 0.46 7.59 36.31
C SER A 25 0.65 9.08 36.03
N VAL A 26 1.85 9.64 36.28
CA VAL A 26 2.18 11.03 35.93
C VAL A 26 2.22 11.22 34.42
N ALA A 27 2.69 10.22 33.66
CA ALA A 27 2.70 10.30 32.19
C ALA A 27 1.29 10.46 31.63
N GLN A 28 0.30 9.76 32.21
CA GLN A 28 -1.11 9.86 31.84
C GLN A 28 -1.74 11.23 32.18
N LYS A 29 -1.14 11.99 33.10
CA LYS A 29 -1.58 13.37 33.41
C LYS A 29 -1.01 14.41 32.45
N ILE A 30 0.06 14.08 31.73
CA ILE A 30 0.81 15.02 30.88
C ILE A 30 0.52 14.75 29.41
N TYR A 31 0.63 13.48 28.99
CA TYR A 31 0.61 13.08 27.60
C TYR A 31 -0.72 12.44 27.24
N VAL A 32 -1.30 12.91 26.16
CA VAL A 32 -2.40 12.27 25.45
C VAL A 32 -1.83 11.65 24.18
N GLU A 33 -1.89 10.32 24.05
CA GLU A 33 -1.48 9.64 22.83
C GLU A 33 -2.54 9.83 21.74
N VAL A 34 -2.10 10.21 20.55
CA VAL A 34 -2.99 10.40 19.40
C VAL A 34 -3.07 9.08 18.65
N ASN A 35 -4.20 8.40 18.80
CA ASN A 35 -4.49 7.14 18.11
C ASN A 35 -4.93 7.39 16.66
N ASN A 36 -4.85 6.36 15.82
CA ASN A 36 -5.25 6.39 14.41
C ASN A 36 -4.51 7.48 13.60
N THR A 37 -3.19 7.52 13.77
CA THR A 37 -2.33 8.40 13.00
C THR A 37 -1.55 7.62 11.96
N VAL A 38 -1.36 8.23 10.80
CA VAL A 38 -0.68 7.59 9.67
C VAL A 38 0.49 8.46 9.25
N PRO A 39 1.73 7.96 9.31
CA PRO A 39 2.91 8.74 8.99
C PRO A 39 3.13 8.83 7.47
N CYS A 40 3.83 9.86 7.06
CA CYS A 40 4.64 9.85 5.85
C CYS A 40 5.97 9.14 6.15
N VAL A 41 6.37 8.18 5.33
CA VAL A 41 7.59 7.38 5.52
C VAL A 41 8.65 7.75 4.49
N ARG A 42 9.92 7.47 4.82
CA ARG A 42 11.03 7.67 3.89
C ARG A 42 11.18 6.48 2.95
N LEU A 43 11.19 6.78 1.65
CA LEU A 43 11.55 5.85 0.59
C LEU A 43 12.81 6.35 -0.11
N LEU A 44 13.62 5.42 -0.63
CA LEU A 44 14.84 5.74 -1.37
C LEU A 44 14.82 5.10 -2.74
N ASN A 45 15.44 5.76 -3.70
CA ASN A 45 15.72 5.25 -5.03
C ASN A 45 17.24 5.36 -5.29
N ALA A 46 17.72 4.96 -6.47
CA ALA A 46 19.14 4.94 -6.84
C ALA A 46 19.86 6.29 -6.68
N THR A 47 19.12 7.40 -6.75
CA THR A 47 19.71 8.76 -6.82
C THR A 47 19.30 9.69 -5.69
N HIS A 48 18.15 9.47 -5.07
CA HIS A 48 17.57 10.40 -4.10
C HIS A 48 16.68 9.66 -3.10
N GLN A 49 16.27 10.38 -2.06
CA GLN A 49 15.26 9.96 -1.10
C GLN A 49 14.04 10.86 -1.18
N ILE A 50 12.88 10.32 -0.82
CA ILE A 50 11.60 11.01 -0.78
C ILE A 50 10.89 10.72 0.54
N GLY A 51 9.84 11.49 0.83
CA GLY A 51 9.04 11.31 2.03
C GLY A 51 9.63 12.06 3.23
N CYS A 52 9.32 11.59 4.43
CA CYS A 52 9.45 12.39 5.65
C CYS A 52 10.29 11.68 6.71
N GLN A 53 10.87 12.45 7.64
CA GLN A 53 11.47 11.92 8.86
C GLN A 53 11.25 12.86 10.04
N SER A 54 11.37 12.32 11.26
CA SER A 54 11.63 13.13 12.45
C SER A 54 13.05 12.98 12.98
N SER A 55 13.44 13.89 13.89
CA SER A 55 14.57 13.67 14.78
C SER A 55 14.41 12.38 15.60
N ILE A 56 15.53 11.81 16.08
CA ILE A 56 15.53 10.53 16.79
C ILE A 56 14.69 10.52 18.08
N SER A 57 14.64 11.64 18.79
CA SER A 57 13.83 11.83 19.99
C SER A 57 12.44 12.39 19.70
N GLY A 58 12.02 12.42 18.44
CA GLY A 58 10.79 13.05 17.96
C GLY A 58 10.88 14.58 17.91
N ASP A 59 10.09 15.18 17.04
CA ASP A 59 10.03 16.63 16.86
C ASP A 59 8.82 17.20 17.59
N THR A 60 9.06 18.18 18.45
CA THR A 60 8.04 18.83 19.28
C THR A 60 7.80 20.24 18.76
N GLY A 61 6.53 20.63 18.61
CA GLY A 61 6.17 22.00 18.26
C GLY A 61 4.82 22.43 18.83
N VAL A 62 4.66 23.74 19.03
CA VAL A 62 3.39 24.33 19.48
C VAL A 62 2.36 24.23 18.35
N ILE A 63 1.18 23.68 18.66
CA ILE A 63 0.14 23.43 17.64
C ILE A 63 -0.39 24.77 17.11
N HIS A 64 -0.43 24.91 15.78
CA HIS A 64 -1.08 26.02 15.10
C HIS A 64 -1.99 25.50 13.98
N VAL A 65 -3.29 25.74 14.11
CA VAL A 65 -4.29 25.32 13.12
C VAL A 65 -4.32 26.33 11.96
N LEU A 66 -4.31 25.82 10.73
CA LEU A 66 -4.50 26.61 9.52
C LEU A 66 -5.90 26.34 8.96
N GLU A 67 -6.75 27.37 9.00
CA GLU A 67 -8.07 27.35 8.34
C GLU A 67 -7.99 27.97 6.95
N SER A 68 -7.03 28.87 6.73
CA SER A 68 -6.79 29.54 5.46
C SER A 68 -5.29 29.71 5.17
N GLU A 69 -4.96 30.04 3.92
CA GLU A 69 -3.58 30.35 3.54
C GLU A 69 -3.02 31.59 4.25
N ALA A 70 -3.87 32.53 4.67
CA ALA A 70 -3.45 33.73 5.40
C ALA A 70 -2.86 33.40 6.78
N ASP A 71 -3.35 32.33 7.42
CA ASP A 71 -2.91 31.91 8.74
C ASP A 71 -1.47 31.37 8.74
N LEU A 72 -0.92 31.08 7.55
CA LEU A 72 0.43 30.57 7.36
C LEU A 72 1.49 31.63 7.71
N GLU A 73 1.20 32.92 7.58
CA GLU A 73 2.17 33.99 7.89
C GLU A 73 2.61 33.95 9.37
N TRP A 74 1.71 33.54 10.26
CA TRP A 74 1.96 33.46 11.70
C TRP A 74 3.07 32.47 12.07
N PRO A 75 2.94 31.15 11.81
CA PRO A 75 3.98 30.19 12.17
C PRO A 75 5.29 30.44 11.40
N LEU A 76 5.21 30.94 10.17
CA LEU A 76 6.38 31.20 9.34
C LEU A 76 7.19 32.44 9.76
N THR A 77 6.54 33.53 10.19
CA THR A 77 7.27 34.81 10.41
C THR A 77 6.93 35.52 11.73
N LYS A 78 5.64 35.69 12.05
CA LYS A 78 5.20 36.58 13.15
C LYS A 78 5.20 35.92 14.53
N GLY A 79 4.94 34.63 14.59
CA GLY A 79 4.68 33.90 15.83
C GLY A 79 5.88 33.95 16.80
N PRO A 80 5.66 34.17 18.11
CA PRO A 80 6.75 34.35 19.08
C PRO A 80 7.36 33.04 19.59
N ASN A 81 6.70 31.89 19.35
CA ASN A 81 7.01 30.62 20.01
C ASN A 81 7.40 29.50 19.01
N PRO A 82 8.45 29.67 18.18
CA PRO A 82 8.97 28.56 17.40
C PRO A 82 9.63 27.51 18.32
N PRO A 83 9.63 26.22 17.95
CA PRO A 83 9.09 25.66 16.70
C PRO A 83 7.57 25.41 16.74
N TYR A 84 6.91 25.54 15.59
CA TYR A 84 5.48 25.30 15.41
C TYR A 84 5.20 23.92 14.81
N MET A 85 4.04 23.36 15.16
CA MET A 85 3.48 22.16 14.57
C MET A 85 2.20 22.55 13.83
N ILE A 86 2.21 22.47 12.51
CA ILE A 86 1.13 22.99 11.68
C ILE A 86 0.05 21.91 11.55
N LEU A 87 -1.21 22.25 11.84
CA LEU A 87 -2.36 21.40 11.59
C LEU A 87 -3.15 21.94 10.40
N LEU A 88 -3.03 21.24 9.26
CA LEU A 88 -3.67 21.55 7.98
C LEU A 88 -5.01 20.83 7.86
N GLU A 89 -6.00 21.55 7.33
CA GLU A 89 -7.13 20.90 6.68
C GLU A 89 -6.69 20.26 5.36
N SER A 90 -7.32 19.15 4.99
CA SER A 90 -7.06 18.45 3.71
C SER A 90 -7.05 19.34 2.46
N HIS A 91 -7.96 20.30 2.36
CA HIS A 91 -8.04 21.19 1.19
C HIS A 91 -6.85 22.16 1.10
N LEU A 92 -6.15 22.41 2.21
CA LEU A 92 -4.92 23.19 2.27
C LEU A 92 -3.66 22.33 2.08
N PHE A 93 -3.80 21.00 2.07
CA PHE A 93 -2.70 20.08 1.81
C PHE A 93 -2.35 20.06 0.32
N THR A 94 -1.71 21.14 -0.14
CA THR A 94 -1.28 21.33 -1.54
C THR A 94 0.23 21.45 -1.63
N ARG A 95 0.79 21.14 -2.81
CA ARG A 95 2.24 21.30 -3.05
C ARG A 95 2.70 22.72 -2.76
N SER A 96 1.93 23.73 -3.14
CA SER A 96 2.30 25.15 -2.96
C SER A 96 2.51 25.51 -1.49
N ILE A 97 1.61 25.08 -0.61
CA ILE A 97 1.68 25.33 0.84
C ILE A 97 2.80 24.51 1.46
N MET A 98 2.91 23.21 1.11
CA MET A 98 3.96 22.34 1.63
C MET A 98 5.37 22.84 1.27
N MET A 99 5.56 23.39 0.06
CA MET A 99 6.85 23.97 -0.33
C MET A 99 7.15 25.30 0.38
N LYS A 100 6.13 26.11 0.68
CA LYS A 100 6.29 27.31 1.53
C LYS A 100 6.73 26.92 2.95
N ILE A 101 6.13 25.87 3.51
CA ILE A 101 6.50 25.31 4.81
C ILE A 101 7.94 24.75 4.77
N LYS A 102 8.28 23.99 3.73
CA LYS A 102 9.62 23.42 3.52
C LYS A 102 10.73 24.48 3.48
N LYS A 103 10.46 25.64 2.88
CA LYS A 103 11.42 26.74 2.81
C LYS A 103 11.80 27.31 4.19
N GLU A 104 10.87 27.32 5.13
CA GLU A 104 11.03 27.88 6.48
C GLU A 104 11.10 26.78 7.55
N SER A 105 11.70 25.63 7.18
CA SER A 105 11.74 24.42 8.02
C SER A 105 12.34 24.63 9.40
N SER A 106 13.23 25.61 9.60
CA SER A 106 13.83 25.90 10.92
C SER A 106 12.81 26.34 11.98
N ARG A 107 11.65 26.87 11.56
CA ARG A 107 10.58 27.30 12.47
C ARG A 107 9.48 26.26 12.64
N ILE A 108 9.48 25.20 11.83
CA ILE A 108 8.40 24.21 11.77
C ILE A 108 8.96 22.83 12.16
N ALA A 109 8.41 22.25 13.22
CA ALA A 109 8.79 20.94 13.71
C ALA A 109 8.03 19.79 13.05
N GLY A 110 6.96 20.07 12.30
CA GLY A 110 6.15 19.04 11.65
C GLY A 110 4.82 19.57 11.15
N VAL A 111 4.15 18.72 10.38
CA VAL A 111 2.83 19.00 9.79
C VAL A 111 1.89 17.86 10.09
N THR A 112 0.65 18.18 10.43
CA THR A 112 -0.44 17.22 10.49
C THR A 112 -1.54 17.59 9.54
N VAL A 113 -2.14 16.59 8.91
CA VAL A 113 -3.24 16.77 7.96
C VAL A 113 -4.48 16.12 8.55
N VAL A 114 -5.53 16.92 8.71
CA VAL A 114 -6.85 16.44 9.08
C VAL A 114 -7.50 15.84 7.85
N VAL A 115 -7.76 14.54 7.90
CA VAL A 115 -8.44 13.83 6.81
C VAL A 115 -9.95 14.01 6.99
N PRO A 116 -10.64 14.65 6.02
CA PRO A 116 -12.07 14.92 6.11
C PRO A 116 -12.86 13.65 5.81
N ASN A 117 -14.12 13.64 6.22
CA ASN A 117 -15.06 12.60 5.80
C ASN A 117 -15.46 12.74 4.31
N THR A 118 -15.20 13.90 3.68
CA THR A 118 -15.56 14.19 2.28
C THR A 118 -14.31 14.47 1.47
N SER A 119 -14.13 13.78 0.35
CA SER A 119 -13.01 13.99 -0.57
C SER A 119 -12.97 15.43 -1.13
N PRO A 120 -11.78 16.03 -1.32
CA PRO A 120 -11.63 17.30 -2.04
C PRO A 120 -12.06 17.13 -3.51
N SER A 121 -12.18 18.21 -4.28
CA SER A 121 -12.61 18.13 -5.69
C SER A 121 -11.68 17.31 -6.58
N GLU A 122 -10.38 17.38 -6.32
CA GLU A 122 -9.30 16.68 -7.02
C GLU A 122 -8.03 16.71 -6.16
N PHE A 123 -7.26 15.62 -6.15
CA PHE A 123 -5.97 15.58 -5.48
C PHE A 123 -5.17 14.33 -5.86
N SER A 124 -4.13 14.49 -6.68
CA SER A 124 -3.14 13.45 -6.95
C SER A 124 -1.75 13.90 -6.46
N PRO A 125 -1.18 13.26 -5.43
CA PRO A 125 0.15 13.59 -4.94
C PRO A 125 1.28 12.99 -5.80
N HIS A 126 0.93 12.19 -6.82
CA HIS A 126 1.86 11.58 -7.74
C HIS A 126 2.41 12.58 -8.77
N THR A 127 3.47 12.21 -9.50
CA THR A 127 3.95 12.95 -10.67
C THR A 127 2.93 12.99 -11.82
N THR A 128 3.13 13.92 -12.73
CA THR A 128 2.34 14.06 -13.96
C THR A 128 2.56 12.96 -14.98
N CYS A 129 3.77 12.39 -14.99
CA CYS A 129 4.17 11.25 -15.80
C CYS A 129 4.60 10.10 -14.87
N PRO A 130 3.71 9.14 -14.55
CA PRO A 130 4.07 7.97 -13.75
C PRO A 130 5.07 7.06 -14.46
N ASN A 131 6.06 6.51 -13.73
CA ASN A 131 7.09 5.58 -14.22
C ASN A 131 7.86 6.06 -15.47
N GLU A 132 8.04 7.37 -15.61
CA GLU A 132 8.62 8.04 -16.78
C GLU A 132 9.94 7.43 -17.25
N ASN A 133 10.84 7.10 -16.31
CA ASN A 133 12.20 6.66 -16.62
C ASN A 133 12.33 5.13 -16.79
N THR A 134 11.29 4.37 -16.49
CA THR A 134 11.34 2.91 -16.45
C THR A 134 10.40 2.25 -17.46
N GLY A 135 9.59 3.04 -18.17
CA GLY A 135 8.82 2.63 -19.34
C GLY A 135 9.68 2.22 -20.54
N VAL A 136 9.00 1.93 -21.66
CA VAL A 136 9.64 1.51 -22.92
C VAL A 136 10.18 2.70 -23.72
N TYR A 137 9.50 3.84 -23.64
CA TYR A 137 9.88 5.03 -24.40
C TYR A 137 11.12 5.70 -23.79
N SER A 138 12.12 5.92 -24.63
CA SER A 138 13.43 6.46 -24.26
C SER A 138 14.05 7.18 -25.45
N ASP A 139 15.24 7.76 -25.25
CA ASP A 139 15.97 8.41 -26.34
C ASP A 139 16.27 7.48 -27.53
N THR A 140 16.32 6.16 -27.29
CA THR A 140 16.58 5.15 -28.32
C THR A 140 15.33 4.50 -28.88
N TYR A 141 14.23 4.47 -28.10
CA TYR A 141 12.97 3.83 -28.49
C TYR A 141 11.83 4.83 -28.41
N GLY A 142 11.32 5.28 -29.55
CA GLY A 142 10.25 6.28 -29.61
C GLY A 142 10.62 7.62 -28.92
N PRO A 143 11.69 8.31 -29.33
CA PRO A 143 12.19 9.52 -28.65
C PRO A 143 11.18 10.66 -28.57
N HIS A 144 10.24 10.75 -29.53
CA HIS A 144 9.16 11.72 -29.52
C HIS A 144 8.06 11.43 -28.47
N LEU A 145 8.03 10.19 -27.96
CA LEU A 145 7.09 9.71 -26.94
C LEU A 145 7.72 9.62 -25.55
N ALA A 146 9.05 9.68 -25.46
CA ALA A 146 9.77 9.69 -24.19
C ALA A 146 9.32 10.87 -23.31
N HIS A 147 9.47 10.69 -21.99
CA HIS A 147 9.20 11.75 -21.01
C HIS A 147 7.77 12.31 -21.03
N CYS A 148 6.79 11.51 -21.48
CA CYS A 148 5.39 11.96 -21.66
C CYS A 148 5.25 13.23 -22.52
N ASN A 149 6.18 13.49 -23.45
CA ASN A 149 6.19 14.72 -24.25
C ASN A 149 4.91 14.92 -25.09
N THR A 150 4.30 13.81 -25.53
CA THR A 150 3.09 13.84 -26.37
C THR A 150 1.81 13.82 -25.52
N THR A 151 1.77 12.99 -24.47
CA THR A 151 0.58 12.77 -23.64
C THR A 151 0.97 12.80 -22.17
N VAL A 152 0.38 13.73 -21.42
CA VAL A 152 0.48 13.78 -19.96
C VAL A 152 -0.66 12.93 -19.38
N TRP A 153 -0.31 11.78 -18.81
CA TRP A 153 -1.29 10.81 -18.28
C TRP A 153 -1.98 11.30 -17.01
N ASN A 154 -1.26 11.93 -16.10
CA ASN A 154 -1.81 12.43 -14.83
C ASN A 154 -1.67 13.96 -14.73
N PRO A 155 -2.44 14.77 -15.48
CA PRO A 155 -2.29 16.23 -15.47
C PRO A 155 -2.55 16.87 -14.10
N LEU A 156 -3.30 16.20 -13.23
CA LEU A 156 -3.60 16.65 -11.86
C LEU A 156 -2.50 16.26 -10.85
N GLY A 157 -1.50 15.50 -11.29
CA GLY A 157 -0.35 15.08 -10.48
C GLY A 157 0.49 16.27 -10.06
N ASN A 158 0.61 16.52 -8.76
CA ASN A 158 1.41 17.63 -8.25
C ASN A 158 2.82 17.20 -7.81
N GLY A 159 3.16 15.91 -7.79
CA GLY A 159 4.48 15.39 -7.43
C GLY A 159 4.85 15.50 -5.95
N LEU A 160 3.90 15.82 -5.07
CA LEU A 160 4.14 16.02 -3.64
C LEU A 160 4.71 14.76 -2.94
N SER A 161 4.31 13.56 -3.36
CA SER A 161 4.82 12.30 -2.82
C SER A 161 6.30 12.06 -3.12
N TYR A 162 6.87 12.75 -4.11
CA TYR A 162 8.27 12.62 -4.53
C TYR A 162 9.17 13.72 -3.96
N GLU A 163 8.62 14.55 -3.06
CA GLU A 163 9.40 15.55 -2.34
C GLU A 163 9.99 14.96 -1.05
N GLU A 164 11.18 15.44 -0.71
CA GLU A 164 11.83 15.17 0.57
C GLU A 164 11.41 16.23 1.61
N PHE A 165 11.02 15.80 2.81
CA PHE A 165 10.69 16.66 3.94
C PHE A 165 11.57 16.33 5.15
N ASP A 166 12.26 17.35 5.68
CA ASP A 166 13.11 17.27 6.88
C ASP A 166 12.32 17.30 8.19
N PHE A 167 10.99 17.25 8.10
CA PHE A 167 10.07 17.22 9.23
C PHE A 167 9.00 16.15 9.01
N PRO A 168 8.43 15.61 10.09
CA PRO A 168 7.39 14.59 10.01
C PRO A 168 6.07 15.17 9.49
N VAL A 169 5.39 14.39 8.64
CA VAL A 169 4.03 14.68 8.18
C VAL A 169 3.11 13.52 8.56
N PHE A 170 2.05 13.78 9.30
CA PHE A 170 1.12 12.74 9.79
C PHE A 170 -0.31 13.07 9.37
N SER A 171 -1.10 12.06 9.02
CA SER A 171 -2.55 12.22 8.94
C SER A 171 -3.17 11.93 10.31
N LEU A 172 -4.23 12.66 10.66
CA LEU A 172 -4.98 12.47 11.89
C LEU A 172 -6.47 12.70 11.69
N LYS A 173 -7.25 12.11 12.60
CA LYS A 173 -8.70 12.35 12.73
C LYS A 173 -8.95 13.55 13.64
N GLU A 174 -9.99 14.32 13.35
CA GLU A 174 -10.33 15.62 13.97
C GLU A 174 -10.24 15.63 15.52
N ASP A 175 -9.15 16.19 16.05
CA ASP A 175 -9.10 16.72 17.42
C ASP A 175 -8.35 18.06 17.42
N LYS A 176 -9.11 19.14 17.56
CA LYS A 176 -8.60 20.52 17.60
C LYS A 176 -8.83 21.20 18.95
N GLN A 177 -9.38 20.48 19.92
CA GLN A 177 -9.85 21.06 21.17
C GLN A 177 -8.71 21.76 21.93
N CYS A 178 -7.56 21.09 22.01
CA CYS A 178 -6.38 21.61 22.70
C CYS A 178 -5.85 22.92 22.11
N TYR A 179 -5.98 23.12 20.79
CA TYR A 179 -5.59 24.37 20.14
C TYR A 179 -6.50 25.52 20.56
N TYR A 180 -7.82 25.31 20.53
CA TYR A 180 -8.78 26.35 20.86
C TYR A 180 -8.72 26.78 22.33
N ASP A 181 -8.39 25.85 23.22
CA ASP A 181 -8.31 26.11 24.66
C ASP A 181 -7.04 26.88 25.06
N HIS A 182 -5.91 26.66 24.38
CA HIS A 182 -4.60 27.16 24.82
C HIS A 182 -3.86 28.08 23.83
N ASN A 183 -4.02 27.87 22.52
CA ASN A 183 -3.15 28.48 21.51
C ASN A 183 -3.86 29.51 20.63
N ARG A 184 -5.17 29.73 20.82
CA ARG A 184 -5.94 30.65 20.01
C ARG A 184 -5.42 32.08 20.16
N VAL A 185 -5.10 32.71 19.03
CA VAL A 185 -4.68 34.11 18.98
C VAL A 185 -5.92 35.00 19.16
N VAL A 186 -5.99 35.74 20.26
CA VAL A 186 -7.07 36.69 20.53
C VAL A 186 -6.54 38.11 20.29
N ASN A 187 -7.19 38.86 19.39
CA ASN A 187 -6.86 40.26 19.07
C ASN A 187 -5.39 40.51 18.67
N GLY A 188 -4.75 39.55 17.99
CA GLY A 188 -3.35 39.66 17.54
C GLY A 188 -2.30 39.61 18.66
N SER A 189 -2.72 39.37 19.91
CA SER A 189 -1.83 39.19 21.05
C SER A 189 -1.28 37.75 21.11
N ALA A 190 -0.04 37.62 21.56
CA ALA A 190 0.59 36.31 21.73
C ALA A 190 -0.18 35.45 22.74
N PRO A 191 -0.38 34.14 22.47
CA PRO A 191 -1.05 33.25 23.41
C PRO A 191 -0.24 33.12 24.71
N GLN A 192 -0.94 33.09 25.84
CA GLN A 192 -0.31 32.94 27.16
C GLN A 192 -0.05 31.48 27.48
N TYR A 193 1.05 31.22 28.19
CA TYR A 193 1.35 29.89 28.71
C TYR A 193 0.33 29.46 29.79
N PRO A 194 -0.01 28.16 29.90
CA PRO A 194 0.57 27.02 29.18
C PRO A 194 0.03 26.86 27.75
N LEU A 195 0.92 26.51 26.83
CA LEU A 195 0.59 26.28 25.42
C LEU A 195 0.41 24.79 25.14
N CYS A 196 -0.44 24.46 24.17
CA CYS A 196 -0.59 23.10 23.67
C CYS A 196 0.46 22.78 22.60
N ALA A 197 1.22 21.72 22.79
CA ALA A 197 2.19 21.23 21.82
C ALA A 197 1.92 19.78 21.45
N MET A 198 2.43 19.40 20.29
CA MET A 198 2.42 18.03 19.83
C MET A 198 3.84 17.58 19.51
N GLN A 199 4.11 16.32 19.78
CA GLN A 199 5.36 15.67 19.42
C GLN A 199 5.11 14.47 18.52
N LEU A 200 5.81 14.46 17.39
CA LEU A 200 5.73 13.42 16.38
C LEU A 200 7.03 12.61 16.36
N PHE A 201 6.91 11.29 16.43
CA PHE A 201 8.02 10.35 16.33
C PHE A 201 7.88 9.55 15.05
N SER A 202 8.81 9.72 14.12
CA SER A 202 8.93 8.96 12.87
C SER A 202 10.38 9.01 12.38
N HIS A 203 11.30 8.63 13.26
CA HIS A 203 12.71 8.62 12.91
C HIS A 203 13.01 7.47 11.95
N MET A 204 13.52 7.82 10.77
CA MET A 204 13.86 6.92 9.68
C MET A 204 15.36 6.65 9.68
N PHE A 205 15.78 5.39 9.69
CA PHE A 205 17.20 5.02 9.79
C PHE A 205 17.99 5.26 8.49
N ALA A 206 17.33 5.15 7.34
CA ALA A 206 17.96 5.27 6.03
C ALA A 206 18.16 6.72 5.60
N VAL A 207 19.22 6.96 4.83
CA VAL A 207 19.64 8.27 4.36
C VAL A 207 20.27 8.19 2.96
N THR A 208 20.23 9.31 2.23
CA THR A 208 20.84 9.57 0.92
C THR A 208 20.15 8.86 -0.24
N ASP A 209 20.41 7.57 -0.43
CA ASP A 209 19.97 6.80 -1.59
C ASP A 209 19.99 5.29 -1.30
N THR A 210 19.39 4.50 -2.18
CA THR A 210 19.33 3.04 -2.05
C THR A 210 20.72 2.39 -2.01
N ALA A 211 21.67 2.85 -2.84
CA ALA A 211 23.00 2.25 -2.90
C ALA A 211 23.78 2.44 -1.58
N THR A 212 23.67 3.61 -0.98
CA THR A 212 24.25 3.95 0.31
C THR A 212 23.58 3.16 1.43
N CYS A 213 22.25 3.04 1.37
CA CYS A 213 21.51 2.29 2.38
C CYS A 213 21.82 0.78 2.33
N MET A 214 21.73 0.15 1.16
CA MET A 214 22.01 -1.28 1.00
C MET A 214 23.47 -1.61 1.31
N ARG A 215 24.43 -0.78 0.88
CA ARG A 215 25.84 -0.94 1.26
C ARG A 215 26.05 -0.93 2.78
N ARG A 216 25.29 -0.11 3.52
CA ARG A 216 25.37 -0.11 4.99
C ARG A 216 24.83 -1.42 5.55
N ASN A 217 23.71 -1.93 5.04
CA ASN A 217 23.20 -3.25 5.44
C ASN A 217 24.25 -4.36 5.22
N ASP A 218 24.93 -4.36 4.07
CA ASP A 218 25.96 -5.37 3.75
C ASP A 218 27.15 -5.33 4.72
N VAL A 219 27.62 -4.13 5.08
CA VAL A 219 28.71 -3.94 6.04
C VAL A 219 28.28 -4.26 7.48
N ILE A 220 27.02 -3.99 7.82
CA ILE A 220 26.45 -4.25 9.15
C ILE A 220 26.37 -5.75 9.45
N ASN A 221 26.41 -6.62 8.44
CA ASN A 221 26.52 -8.08 8.65
C ASN A 221 27.81 -8.51 9.38
N PHE A 222 28.82 -7.64 9.51
CA PHE A 222 30.00 -7.90 10.35
C PHE A 222 29.82 -7.47 11.82
N SER A 223 28.70 -6.83 12.16
CA SER A 223 28.33 -6.44 13.52
C SER A 223 27.77 -7.64 14.29
N ILE A 224 28.07 -7.71 15.59
CA ILE A 224 27.49 -8.72 16.50
C ILE A 224 25.96 -8.54 16.61
N ASN A 225 25.47 -7.31 16.49
CA ASN A 225 24.05 -6.97 16.48
C ASN A 225 23.75 -6.13 15.23
N PRO A 226 23.41 -6.76 14.10
CA PRO A 226 23.14 -6.05 12.88
C PRO A 226 21.80 -5.29 12.97
N GLU A 227 21.84 -3.97 12.90
CA GLU A 227 20.65 -3.14 12.72
C GLU A 227 20.49 -2.78 11.25
N MET A 228 19.64 -3.52 10.54
CA MET A 228 19.29 -3.21 9.15
C MET A 228 18.63 -1.82 9.06
N VAL A 229 18.96 -1.08 8.01
CA VAL A 229 18.66 0.34 7.87
C VAL A 229 17.51 0.61 6.89
N CYS A 230 17.44 -0.15 5.80
CA CYS A 230 16.32 -0.18 4.85
C CYS A 230 16.07 -1.60 4.37
N ASP A 231 14.93 -1.80 3.75
CA ASP A 231 14.58 -3.06 3.08
C ASP A 231 14.08 -2.76 1.65
N PRO A 232 14.32 -3.65 0.67
CA PRO A 232 13.81 -3.48 -0.69
C PRO A 232 12.28 -3.58 -0.74
N LEU A 233 11.66 -2.75 -1.58
CA LEU A 233 10.23 -2.88 -1.86
C LEU A 233 9.97 -4.12 -2.70
N GLY A 234 8.90 -4.84 -2.37
CA GLY A 234 8.48 -6.02 -3.10
C GLY A 234 7.52 -6.89 -2.33
N ASP A 235 6.95 -7.87 -3.02
CA ASP A 235 6.06 -8.89 -2.45
C ASP A 235 5.99 -10.07 -3.45
N PHE A 236 4.79 -10.50 -3.87
CA PHE A 236 4.61 -11.55 -4.86
C PHE A 236 3.57 -11.16 -5.90
N ASN A 237 3.83 -11.50 -7.16
CA ASN A 237 2.80 -11.49 -8.20
C ASN A 237 1.90 -12.72 -8.02
N VAL A 238 0.61 -12.56 -8.29
CA VAL A 238 -0.32 -13.70 -8.38
C VAL A 238 -0.47 -14.06 -9.84
N TRP A 239 -0.34 -15.34 -10.19
CA TRP A 239 -0.59 -15.79 -11.55
C TRP A 239 -1.32 -17.13 -11.57
N GLY A 240 -2.03 -17.40 -12.66
CA GLY A 240 -2.66 -18.68 -12.89
C GLY A 240 -2.92 -18.92 -14.37
N SER A 241 -3.10 -20.18 -14.76
CA SER A 241 -3.32 -20.55 -16.16
C SER A 241 -4.51 -21.49 -16.32
N ILE A 242 -5.20 -21.44 -17.44
CA ILE A 242 -6.35 -22.33 -17.70
C ILE A 242 -5.90 -23.79 -17.73
N ARG A 243 -4.86 -24.09 -18.51
CA ARG A 243 -4.17 -25.38 -18.46
C ARG A 243 -2.97 -25.28 -17.51
N PRO A 244 -2.82 -26.19 -16.54
CA PRO A 244 -1.76 -26.12 -15.53
C PRO A 244 -0.39 -26.34 -16.16
N TYR A 245 0.60 -25.62 -15.64
CA TYR A 245 2.01 -25.83 -15.99
C TYR A 245 2.73 -26.64 -14.91
N ASN A 246 3.61 -27.55 -15.34
CA ASN A 246 4.51 -28.25 -14.43
C ASN A 246 5.57 -27.30 -13.90
N ARG A 247 5.56 -27.05 -12.58
CA ARG A 247 6.49 -26.14 -11.90
C ARG A 247 7.96 -26.58 -11.97
N SER A 248 8.24 -27.87 -12.06
CA SER A 248 9.61 -28.39 -12.13
C SER A 248 10.27 -28.13 -13.49
N GLN A 249 9.47 -27.83 -14.52
CA GLN A 249 9.94 -27.54 -15.87
C GLN A 249 9.91 -26.03 -16.08
N LEU A 250 11.09 -25.43 -16.01
CA LEU A 250 11.32 -24.01 -16.24
C LEU A 250 11.95 -23.82 -17.62
N GLY A 251 11.71 -22.66 -18.23
CA GLY A 251 12.27 -22.32 -19.53
C GLY A 251 11.30 -22.49 -20.70
N HIS A 252 11.87 -22.41 -21.90
CA HIS A 252 11.16 -22.54 -23.17
C HIS A 252 10.41 -23.86 -23.29
N ARG A 253 9.19 -23.78 -23.82
CA ARG A 253 8.36 -24.95 -24.10
C ARG A 253 8.07 -25.10 -25.59
N ASP A 254 8.60 -26.17 -26.17
CA ASP A 254 8.38 -26.47 -27.58
C ASP A 254 6.89 -26.71 -27.88
N ASN A 255 6.40 -26.11 -28.97
CA ASN A 255 5.00 -26.21 -29.43
C ASN A 255 3.95 -25.65 -28.45
N GLU A 256 4.36 -24.89 -27.44
CA GLU A 256 3.45 -24.21 -26.54
C GLU A 256 3.49 -22.69 -26.77
N SER A 257 2.31 -22.09 -26.71
CA SER A 257 2.15 -20.63 -26.82
C SER A 257 1.02 -20.17 -25.92
N VAL A 258 1.18 -18.96 -25.37
CA VAL A 258 0.30 -18.40 -24.34
C VAL A 258 -0.19 -17.01 -24.72
N VAL A 259 -1.47 -16.75 -24.44
CA VAL A 259 -2.04 -15.41 -24.40
C VAL A 259 -2.01 -14.95 -22.94
N MET A 260 -1.29 -13.87 -22.68
CA MET A 260 -1.20 -13.30 -21.34
C MET A 260 -2.27 -12.24 -21.12
N ALA A 261 -2.93 -12.31 -19.98
CA ALA A 261 -3.87 -11.30 -19.51
C ALA A 261 -3.37 -10.75 -18.17
N ALA A 262 -3.09 -9.44 -18.13
CA ALA A 262 -2.42 -8.80 -17.02
C ALA A 262 -3.26 -7.68 -16.40
N ALA A 263 -3.10 -7.46 -15.10
CA ALA A 263 -3.57 -6.27 -14.40
C ALA A 263 -2.61 -5.90 -13.27
N ARG A 264 -2.55 -4.62 -12.95
CA ARG A 264 -1.87 -4.11 -11.76
C ARG A 264 -2.63 -4.51 -10.49
N LEU A 265 -1.90 -4.84 -9.43
CA LEU A 265 -2.45 -5.21 -8.13
C LEU A 265 -2.22 -4.13 -7.06
N ASP A 266 -1.14 -3.36 -7.11
CA ASP A 266 -0.81 -2.33 -6.11
C ASP A 266 -1.31 -0.93 -6.45
N SER A 267 -1.30 -0.09 -5.41
CA SER A 267 -1.39 1.36 -5.46
C SER A 267 -0.47 1.96 -4.39
N ARG A 268 -0.45 3.27 -4.25
CA ARG A 268 0.27 4.01 -3.21
C ARG A 268 -0.48 5.30 -2.89
N ALA A 269 -0.14 5.90 -1.77
CA ALA A 269 -0.61 7.22 -1.37
C ALA A 269 0.56 8.08 -0.84
N PHE A 270 0.26 9.27 -0.35
CA PHE A 270 1.24 10.09 0.37
C PHE A 270 1.54 9.52 1.78
N PHE A 271 0.49 9.06 2.47
CA PHE A 271 0.60 8.44 3.79
C PHE A 271 0.81 6.93 3.64
N TRP A 272 1.61 6.37 4.54
CA TRP A 272 2.01 4.97 4.55
C TRP A 272 0.86 4.03 4.93
N ASP A 273 0.75 2.87 4.28
CA ASP A 273 -0.20 1.80 4.63
C ASP A 273 -1.69 2.21 4.55
N VAL A 274 -1.99 3.27 3.77
CA VAL A 274 -3.36 3.74 3.54
C VAL A 274 -3.56 4.12 2.08
N SER A 275 -3.37 3.12 1.22
CA SER A 275 -3.59 3.20 -0.21
C SER A 275 -4.78 2.32 -0.60
N THR A 276 -5.84 2.92 -1.14
CA THR A 276 -7.07 2.22 -1.51
C THR A 276 -7.10 1.84 -2.99
N GLY A 277 -6.59 2.70 -3.89
CA GLY A 277 -6.44 2.39 -5.32
C GLY A 277 -7.70 1.90 -6.02
N ALA A 278 -8.86 2.49 -5.74
CA ALA A 278 -10.16 2.05 -6.28
C ALA A 278 -10.17 2.01 -7.81
N GLU A 279 -9.89 3.14 -8.45
CA GLU A 279 -9.77 3.16 -9.90
C GLU A 279 -8.36 2.80 -10.36
N GLY A 280 -7.32 3.18 -9.61
CA GLY A 280 -5.94 2.87 -9.96
C GLY A 280 -5.65 1.38 -10.13
N SER A 281 -6.18 0.52 -9.27
CA SER A 281 -5.88 -0.91 -9.24
C SER A 281 -7.14 -1.77 -9.31
N ILE A 282 -8.10 -1.54 -8.39
CA ILE A 282 -9.23 -2.44 -8.16
C ILE A 282 -10.11 -2.63 -9.39
N SER A 283 -10.49 -1.56 -10.09
CA SER A 283 -11.33 -1.69 -11.29
C SER A 283 -10.69 -2.58 -12.36
N GLY A 284 -9.37 -2.49 -12.55
CA GLY A 284 -8.61 -3.30 -13.49
C GLY A 284 -8.54 -4.78 -13.09
N PHE A 285 -8.02 -5.10 -11.91
CA PHE A 285 -7.83 -6.50 -11.53
C PHE A 285 -9.14 -7.23 -11.22
N VAL A 286 -10.17 -6.55 -10.69
CA VAL A 286 -11.50 -7.15 -10.46
C VAL A 286 -12.13 -7.54 -11.79
N THR A 287 -11.98 -6.71 -12.83
CA THR A 287 -12.42 -7.03 -14.19
C THR A 287 -11.69 -8.27 -14.74
N LEU A 288 -10.38 -8.38 -14.49
CA LEU A 288 -9.60 -9.54 -14.92
C LEU A 288 -9.99 -10.83 -14.17
N LEU A 289 -10.21 -10.76 -12.85
CA LEU A 289 -10.69 -11.89 -12.05
C LEU A 289 -12.07 -12.37 -12.54
N ALA A 290 -12.98 -11.44 -12.80
CA ALA A 290 -14.30 -11.74 -13.34
C ALA A 290 -14.23 -12.35 -14.75
N ALA A 291 -13.29 -11.89 -15.59
CA ALA A 291 -13.05 -12.49 -16.89
C ALA A 291 -12.49 -13.92 -16.79
N ALA A 292 -11.56 -14.16 -15.84
CA ALA A 292 -11.02 -15.49 -15.58
C ALA A 292 -12.12 -16.47 -15.11
N HIS A 293 -13.03 -16.00 -14.24
CA HIS A 293 -14.19 -16.77 -13.80
C HIS A 293 -15.10 -17.13 -14.99
N ALA A 294 -15.43 -16.16 -15.85
CA ALA A 294 -16.29 -16.38 -17.02
C ALA A 294 -15.72 -17.39 -18.03
N LEU A 295 -14.40 -17.55 -18.07
CA LEU A 295 -13.70 -18.46 -18.97
C LEU A 295 -13.66 -19.90 -18.48
N ARG A 296 -13.83 -20.14 -17.18
CA ARG A 296 -13.62 -21.43 -16.54
C ARG A 296 -14.42 -22.56 -17.22
N ASP A 297 -15.74 -22.42 -17.31
CA ASP A 297 -16.60 -23.50 -17.76
C ASP A 297 -16.42 -23.79 -19.26
N VAL A 298 -16.33 -22.73 -20.08
CA VAL A 298 -16.18 -22.87 -21.52
C VAL A 298 -14.85 -23.51 -21.90
N THR A 299 -13.77 -23.17 -21.18
CA THR A 299 -12.44 -23.70 -21.48
C THR A 299 -12.24 -25.15 -21.03
N GLN A 300 -13.06 -25.64 -20.11
CA GLN A 300 -13.12 -27.07 -19.76
C GLN A 300 -13.80 -27.89 -20.87
N VAL A 301 -14.82 -27.34 -21.52
CA VAL A 301 -15.57 -28.01 -22.60
C VAL A 301 -14.85 -27.91 -23.95
N ALA A 302 -14.36 -26.72 -24.28
CA ALA A 302 -13.72 -26.39 -25.55
C ALA A 302 -12.44 -25.60 -25.28
N PRO A 303 -11.32 -26.27 -24.93
CA PRO A 303 -10.06 -25.60 -24.62
C PRO A 303 -9.50 -24.87 -25.86
N PRO A 304 -9.01 -23.63 -25.70
CA PRO A 304 -8.38 -22.89 -26.80
C PRO A 304 -7.03 -23.50 -27.22
N THR A 305 -6.56 -23.15 -28.42
CA THR A 305 -5.28 -23.65 -28.98
C THR A 305 -4.10 -23.16 -28.16
N HIS A 306 -4.02 -21.85 -27.94
CA HIS A 306 -3.06 -21.21 -27.05
C HIS A 306 -3.57 -21.28 -25.61
N ASN A 307 -2.67 -21.44 -24.64
CA ASN A 307 -3.08 -21.35 -23.24
C ASN A 307 -3.39 -19.89 -22.88
N ILE A 308 -4.14 -19.67 -21.81
CA ILE A 308 -4.37 -18.34 -21.26
C ILE A 308 -3.74 -18.28 -19.88
N LEU A 309 -2.87 -17.29 -19.66
CA LEU A 309 -2.22 -17.02 -18.38
C LEU A 309 -2.67 -15.67 -17.85
N PHE A 310 -3.25 -15.68 -16.65
CA PHE A 310 -3.64 -14.50 -15.90
C PHE A 310 -2.50 -14.11 -14.97
N ALA A 311 -2.10 -12.84 -14.98
CA ALA A 311 -1.06 -12.30 -14.12
C ALA A 311 -1.53 -11.02 -13.43
N PHE A 312 -1.29 -10.92 -12.13
CA PHE A 312 -1.59 -9.78 -11.29
C PHE A 312 -0.28 -9.28 -10.71
N PHE A 313 0.19 -8.13 -11.20
CA PHE A 313 1.52 -7.62 -10.91
C PHE A 313 1.52 -6.71 -9.71
N GLN A 314 2.42 -6.98 -8.78
CA GLN A 314 2.60 -6.21 -7.55
C GLN A 314 3.84 -5.31 -7.66
N GLY A 315 3.72 -4.06 -7.23
CA GLY A 315 4.79 -3.06 -7.26
C GLY A 315 4.91 -2.31 -8.59
N GLU A 316 3.84 -2.25 -9.38
CA GLU A 316 3.78 -1.48 -10.62
C GLU A 316 3.79 0.03 -10.38
N ALA A 317 3.31 0.51 -9.23
CA ALA A 317 3.38 1.93 -8.85
C ALA A 317 4.81 2.39 -8.49
N PHE A 318 5.77 1.46 -8.41
CA PHE A 318 7.16 1.70 -8.03
C PHE A 318 8.14 1.29 -9.13
N ASP A 319 8.01 1.87 -10.32
CA ASP A 319 8.86 1.55 -11.47
C ASP A 319 8.80 0.07 -11.90
N TYR A 320 7.59 -0.50 -11.91
CA TYR A 320 7.31 -1.82 -12.47
C TYR A 320 8.07 -2.98 -11.81
N ILE A 321 8.12 -3.03 -10.48
CA ILE A 321 8.85 -4.08 -9.72
C ILE A 321 8.40 -5.48 -10.16
N GLY A 322 7.08 -5.73 -10.14
CA GLY A 322 6.50 -7.05 -10.36
C GLY A 322 6.63 -7.53 -11.80
N SER A 323 6.21 -6.70 -12.76
CA SER A 323 6.28 -7.07 -14.18
C SER A 323 7.72 -7.14 -14.67
N SER A 324 8.60 -6.22 -14.26
CA SER A 324 10.02 -6.30 -14.61
C SER A 324 10.68 -7.54 -14.04
N ARG A 325 10.29 -7.99 -12.83
CA ARG A 325 10.80 -9.23 -12.27
C ARG A 325 10.35 -10.44 -13.07
N MET A 326 9.07 -10.50 -13.45
CA MET A 326 8.58 -11.64 -14.23
C MET A 326 9.23 -11.71 -15.61
N VAL A 327 9.42 -10.57 -16.30
CA VAL A 327 10.16 -10.51 -17.57
C VAL A 327 11.59 -11.01 -17.39
N TYR A 328 12.28 -10.59 -16.33
CA TYR A 328 13.63 -11.06 -16.02
C TYR A 328 13.67 -12.58 -15.78
N ASP A 329 12.72 -13.14 -15.03
CA ASP A 329 12.67 -14.58 -14.79
C ASP A 329 12.37 -15.36 -16.09
N MET A 330 11.50 -14.84 -16.98
CA MET A 330 11.21 -15.43 -18.29
C MET A 330 12.41 -15.35 -19.26
N GLN A 331 13.22 -14.30 -19.22
CA GLN A 331 14.44 -14.19 -20.06
C GLN A 331 15.55 -15.15 -19.61
N ASN A 332 15.58 -15.48 -18.32
CA ASN A 332 16.64 -16.30 -17.72
C ASN A 332 16.22 -17.76 -17.50
N GLY A 333 15.08 -18.20 -18.06
CA GLY A 333 14.58 -19.57 -17.89
C GLY A 333 14.26 -19.95 -16.44
N LYS A 334 13.89 -18.97 -15.61
CA LYS A 334 13.51 -19.14 -14.19
C LYS A 334 12.01 -19.14 -13.96
N PHE A 335 11.22 -18.96 -15.02
CA PHE A 335 9.77 -19.04 -15.00
C PHE A 335 9.30 -20.30 -15.76
N VAL A 336 8.02 -20.68 -15.58
CA VAL A 336 7.44 -21.91 -16.17
C VAL A 336 7.32 -21.87 -17.70
N ILE A 337 7.44 -20.67 -18.28
CA ILE A 337 7.43 -20.37 -19.71
C ILE A 337 8.44 -19.24 -19.97
N ASP A 338 9.00 -19.19 -21.18
CA ASP A 338 9.87 -18.10 -21.61
C ASP A 338 9.10 -17.05 -22.42
N LEU A 339 9.74 -15.90 -22.68
CA LEU A 339 9.11 -14.81 -23.43
C LEU A 339 8.72 -15.23 -24.86
N ASP A 340 9.50 -16.11 -25.50
CA ASP A 340 9.20 -16.61 -26.85
C ASP A 340 7.90 -17.42 -26.92
N ASN A 341 7.42 -17.96 -25.79
CA ASN A 341 6.14 -18.63 -25.72
C ASN A 341 4.96 -17.64 -25.69
N VAL A 342 5.20 -16.35 -25.46
CA VAL A 342 4.14 -15.33 -25.37
C VAL A 342 3.68 -14.95 -26.79
N HIS A 343 2.48 -15.40 -27.16
CA HIS A 343 1.86 -15.07 -28.44
C HIS A 343 1.38 -13.61 -28.47
N SER A 344 0.78 -13.15 -27.37
CA SER A 344 0.17 -11.82 -27.28
C SER A 344 -0.20 -11.46 -25.85
N LEU A 345 -0.27 -10.17 -25.52
CA LEU A 345 -0.56 -9.66 -24.18
C LEU A 345 -1.77 -8.69 -24.20
N LEU A 346 -2.72 -8.91 -23.30
CA LEU A 346 -3.78 -7.96 -22.98
C LEU A 346 -3.58 -7.46 -21.55
N GLU A 347 -3.46 -6.16 -21.36
CA GLU A 347 -3.45 -5.56 -20.03
C GLU A 347 -4.76 -4.79 -19.78
N ILE A 348 -5.30 -4.90 -18.57
CA ILE A 348 -6.46 -4.14 -18.13
C ILE A 348 -5.98 -3.07 -17.14
N GLY A 349 -6.12 -1.81 -17.53
CA GLY A 349 -5.86 -0.66 -16.68
C GLY A 349 -7.13 -0.13 -16.03
N GLN A 350 -7.11 1.14 -15.65
CA GLN A 350 -8.25 1.91 -15.13
C GLN A 350 -9.46 1.75 -16.07
N VAL A 351 -10.53 1.07 -15.63
CA VAL A 351 -11.74 0.76 -16.43
C VAL A 351 -13.06 1.08 -15.71
N GLY A 352 -13.00 1.66 -14.51
CA GLY A 352 -14.17 1.93 -13.67
C GLY A 352 -14.79 3.31 -13.88
N LEU A 353 -14.03 4.32 -14.33
CA LEU A 353 -14.52 5.71 -14.53
C LEU A 353 -14.84 6.04 -15.99
N ARG A 354 -15.73 5.27 -16.61
CA ARG A 354 -16.12 5.47 -18.02
C ARG A 354 -16.91 6.76 -18.22
N ASN A 355 -16.46 7.63 -19.13
CA ASN A 355 -17.25 8.78 -19.58
C ASN A 355 -18.29 8.30 -20.62
N GLY A 356 -19.47 7.93 -20.15
CA GLY A 356 -20.49 7.27 -20.96
C GLY A 356 -20.14 5.80 -21.21
N SER A 357 -20.07 5.41 -22.48
CA SER A 357 -19.82 4.04 -22.93
C SER A 357 -18.36 3.70 -23.19
N ASP A 358 -17.49 4.70 -23.33
CA ASP A 358 -16.29 4.50 -24.14
C ASP A 358 -15.16 3.79 -23.38
N LEU A 359 -14.55 2.82 -24.06
CA LEU A 359 -13.33 2.14 -23.67
C LEU A 359 -12.30 2.30 -24.79
N PHE A 360 -11.05 2.53 -24.40
CA PHE A 360 -9.98 2.81 -25.33
C PHE A 360 -9.01 1.64 -25.37
N LEU A 361 -8.65 1.25 -26.60
CA LEU A 361 -7.57 0.31 -26.86
C LEU A 361 -6.30 1.11 -27.16
N HIS A 362 -5.28 0.90 -26.34
CA HIS A 362 -3.95 1.48 -26.54
C HIS A 362 -3.01 0.38 -27.01
N SER A 363 -2.29 0.65 -28.09
CA SER A 363 -1.26 -0.23 -28.65
C SER A 363 -0.03 0.59 -28.97
N ASP A 364 1.15 -0.02 -28.88
CA ASP A 364 2.40 0.71 -29.05
C ASP A 364 2.66 1.11 -30.51
N PRO A 365 2.78 2.42 -30.83
CA PRO A 365 3.02 2.88 -32.19
C PRO A 365 4.38 2.42 -32.75
N VAL A 366 5.40 2.22 -31.91
CA VAL A 366 6.74 1.79 -32.38
C VAL A 366 6.71 0.31 -32.78
N SER A 367 6.11 -0.54 -31.95
CA SER A 367 5.90 -1.96 -32.24
C SER A 367 5.06 -2.18 -33.50
N ARG A 368 4.07 -1.31 -33.75
CA ARG A 368 3.23 -1.31 -34.96
C ARG A 368 3.95 -0.85 -36.24
N MET A 369 5.21 -0.40 -36.17
CA MET A 369 6.01 -0.19 -37.39
C MET A 369 6.41 -1.52 -38.04
N ASN A 370 6.36 -2.63 -37.29
CA ASN A 370 6.51 -3.97 -37.85
C ASN A 370 5.17 -4.44 -38.42
N ASP A 371 5.12 -4.73 -39.73
CA ASP A 371 3.89 -5.11 -40.43
C ASP A 371 3.20 -6.34 -39.82
N THR A 372 3.96 -7.37 -39.43
CA THR A 372 3.40 -8.59 -38.82
C THR A 372 2.73 -8.30 -37.47
N VAL A 373 3.40 -7.51 -36.63
CA VAL A 373 2.85 -7.11 -35.33
C VAL A 373 1.63 -6.21 -35.52
N ASN A 374 1.69 -5.27 -36.47
CA ASN A 374 0.58 -4.38 -36.78
C ASN A 374 -0.65 -5.14 -37.30
N ASP A 375 -0.47 -6.16 -38.14
CA ASP A 375 -1.57 -6.97 -38.63
C ASP A 375 -2.23 -7.77 -37.50
N GLN A 376 -1.43 -8.39 -36.62
CA GLN A 376 -1.92 -9.09 -35.43
C GLN A 376 -2.67 -8.15 -34.48
N VAL A 377 -2.12 -6.97 -34.19
CA VAL A 377 -2.77 -5.96 -33.35
C VAL A 377 -4.09 -5.50 -33.97
N ARG A 378 -4.12 -5.20 -35.27
CA ARG A 378 -5.34 -4.78 -35.98
C ARG A 378 -6.41 -5.87 -35.99
N GLU A 379 -6.01 -7.13 -36.12
CA GLU A 379 -6.93 -8.26 -36.02
C GLU A 379 -7.56 -8.33 -34.62
N HIS A 380 -6.74 -8.22 -33.57
CA HIS A 380 -7.22 -8.19 -32.19
C HIS A 380 -8.14 -6.99 -31.91
N GLU A 381 -7.77 -5.78 -32.36
CA GLU A 381 -8.58 -4.55 -32.26
C GLU A 381 -9.96 -4.75 -32.95
N ARG A 382 -9.95 -5.12 -34.25
CA ARG A 382 -11.17 -5.33 -35.04
C ARG A 382 -12.08 -6.39 -34.42
N TYR A 383 -11.51 -7.48 -33.93
CA TYR A 383 -12.30 -8.54 -33.32
C TYR A 383 -13.01 -8.08 -32.05
N ARG A 384 -12.32 -7.33 -31.18
CA ARG A 384 -12.89 -6.78 -29.95
C ARG A 384 -14.03 -5.81 -30.24
N CYS A 385 -13.83 -4.92 -31.21
CA CYS A 385 -14.90 -4.04 -31.70
C CYS A 385 -16.11 -4.84 -32.21
N SER A 386 -15.88 -5.97 -32.90
CA SER A 386 -16.96 -6.84 -33.38
C SER A 386 -17.75 -7.54 -32.27
N LEU A 387 -17.09 -7.91 -31.16
CA LEU A 387 -17.73 -8.55 -30.01
C LEU A 387 -18.68 -7.61 -29.30
N ILE A 388 -18.25 -6.36 -29.19
CA ILE A 388 -19.03 -5.29 -28.59
C ILE A 388 -20.27 -4.97 -29.42
N HIS A 389 -20.12 -4.79 -30.73
CA HIS A 389 -21.26 -4.58 -31.62
C HIS A 389 -22.29 -5.71 -31.54
N ARG A 390 -21.84 -6.96 -31.45
CA ARG A 390 -22.74 -8.12 -31.24
C ARG A 390 -23.40 -8.12 -29.87
N HIS A 391 -22.74 -7.61 -28.84
CA HIS A 391 -23.32 -7.50 -27.51
C HIS A 391 -24.43 -6.44 -27.44
N HIS A 392 -24.21 -5.28 -28.08
CA HIS A 392 -25.18 -4.17 -28.14
C HIS A 392 -26.46 -4.50 -28.92
N ALA A 393 -26.38 -5.33 -29.96
CA ALA A 393 -27.56 -5.72 -30.73
C ALA A 393 -28.62 -6.49 -29.90
N ARG A 394 -28.30 -6.90 -28.66
CA ARG A 394 -29.14 -7.74 -27.80
C ARG A 394 -29.63 -7.05 -26.51
N ARG A 395 -29.27 -5.79 -26.21
CA ARG A 395 -29.68 -5.05 -24.99
C ARG A 395 -30.01 -3.57 -25.25
N PRO A 396 -30.89 -2.93 -24.46
CA PRO A 396 -31.14 -1.49 -24.54
C PRO A 396 -29.93 -0.65 -24.06
N PRO A 397 -29.78 0.60 -24.55
CA PRO A 397 -28.50 1.32 -24.60
C PRO A 397 -28.18 2.13 -23.33
N VAL A 398 -28.21 1.50 -22.15
CA VAL A 398 -28.04 2.23 -20.89
C VAL A 398 -26.63 2.10 -20.29
N HIS A 399 -25.86 1.04 -20.61
CA HIS A 399 -24.53 0.79 -20.02
C HIS A 399 -23.43 0.30 -20.99
N ASP A 400 -23.73 0.36 -22.28
CA ASP A 400 -22.94 -0.17 -23.38
C ASP A 400 -21.45 0.19 -23.29
N ALA A 401 -20.52 -0.77 -23.36
CA ALA A 401 -19.10 -0.49 -23.57
C ALA A 401 -18.82 -0.26 -25.07
N ARG A 402 -18.37 0.91 -25.51
CA ARG A 402 -17.98 1.19 -26.91
C ARG A 402 -16.46 1.25 -27.03
N LEU A 403 -15.87 0.38 -27.84
CA LEU A 403 -14.43 0.49 -28.13
C LEU A 403 -14.16 1.60 -29.13
N VAL A 404 -13.21 2.46 -28.79
CA VAL A 404 -12.71 3.52 -29.66
C VAL A 404 -11.24 3.23 -29.93
N ASP A 405 -10.95 2.92 -31.20
CA ASP A 405 -9.58 2.77 -31.68
C ASP A 405 -8.91 4.15 -31.69
N ASN A 406 -7.84 4.31 -30.93
CA ASN A 406 -7.03 5.51 -30.95
C ASN A 406 -5.93 5.34 -32.01
N PHE A 407 -6.22 5.76 -33.24
CA PHE A 407 -5.34 5.50 -34.40
C PHE A 407 -3.94 6.14 -34.28
N GLN A 408 -2.93 5.28 -34.36
CA GLN A 408 -1.57 5.44 -34.91
C GLN A 408 -0.54 6.43 -34.30
N SER A 409 -0.83 7.19 -33.24
CA SER A 409 0.22 8.08 -32.68
C SER A 409 0.17 8.35 -31.18
N SER A 410 -0.78 7.79 -30.43
CA SER A 410 -0.77 7.95 -28.98
C SER A 410 0.20 6.96 -28.33
N PRO A 411 1.04 7.40 -27.38
CA PRO A 411 1.90 6.49 -26.63
C PRO A 411 1.07 5.52 -25.79
N LEU A 412 1.66 4.40 -25.37
CA LEU A 412 1.06 3.55 -24.35
C LEU A 412 0.95 4.27 -23.00
N PRO A 413 -0.17 4.08 -22.26
CA PRO A 413 -0.23 4.46 -20.86
C PRO A 413 0.79 3.69 -20.02
N PRO A 414 1.19 4.20 -18.84
CA PRO A 414 2.09 3.49 -17.95
C PRO A 414 1.46 2.15 -17.53
N SER A 415 2.05 1.06 -17.96
CA SER A 415 1.48 -0.28 -17.82
C SER A 415 2.56 -1.36 -17.87
N SER A 416 2.30 -2.54 -17.32
CA SER A 416 3.21 -3.69 -17.31
C SER A 416 3.67 -4.10 -18.71
N LEU A 417 2.81 -3.94 -19.73
CA LEU A 417 3.12 -4.20 -21.14
C LEU A 417 4.40 -3.49 -21.59
N GLN A 418 4.65 -2.27 -21.10
CA GLN A 418 5.88 -1.55 -21.43
C GLN A 418 7.14 -2.32 -21.01
N ARG A 419 7.10 -3.08 -19.90
CA ARG A 419 8.22 -3.92 -19.48
C ARG A 419 8.45 -5.12 -20.38
N PHE A 420 7.38 -5.72 -20.89
CA PHE A 420 7.49 -6.80 -21.88
C PHE A 420 8.07 -6.28 -23.20
N LEU A 421 7.60 -5.12 -23.67
CA LEU A 421 8.07 -4.51 -24.91
C LEU A 421 9.54 -4.10 -24.89
N ARG A 422 10.10 -3.79 -23.71
CA ARG A 422 11.54 -3.56 -23.54
C ARG A 422 12.39 -4.81 -23.80
N ALA A 423 11.83 -5.99 -23.55
CA ALA A 423 12.53 -7.26 -23.72
C ALA A 423 12.31 -7.86 -25.11
N GLN A 424 11.08 -7.83 -25.61
CA GLN A 424 10.70 -8.39 -26.90
C GLN A 424 9.50 -7.66 -27.50
N ASN A 425 9.50 -7.48 -28.83
CA ASN A 425 8.35 -6.93 -29.53
C ASN A 425 7.22 -7.98 -29.59
N ILE A 426 6.16 -7.75 -28.82
CA ILE A 426 5.02 -8.65 -28.65
C ILE A 426 3.73 -7.90 -29.00
N PRO A 427 2.76 -8.52 -29.71
CA PRO A 427 1.43 -7.95 -29.92
C PRO A 427 0.73 -7.68 -28.58
N GLY A 428 0.67 -6.41 -28.21
CA GLY A 428 0.17 -5.95 -26.91
C GLY A 428 -0.93 -4.90 -27.03
N ILE A 429 -1.96 -5.02 -26.19
CA ILE A 429 -3.05 -4.05 -26.09
C ILE A 429 -3.32 -3.75 -24.62
N VAL A 430 -3.45 -2.47 -24.27
CA VAL A 430 -3.94 -2.00 -22.96
C VAL A 430 -5.38 -1.51 -23.12
N LEU A 431 -6.29 -2.05 -22.32
CA LEU A 431 -7.67 -1.60 -22.22
C LEU A 431 -7.81 -0.60 -21.07
N ALA A 432 -8.34 0.58 -21.35
CA ALA A 432 -8.53 1.64 -20.36
C ALA A 432 -9.82 2.46 -20.62
N ASP A 433 -10.27 3.20 -19.62
CA ASP A 433 -11.41 4.13 -19.67
C ASP A 433 -11.07 5.51 -20.25
N HIS A 434 -9.78 5.79 -20.47
CA HIS A 434 -9.28 7.08 -20.90
C HIS A 434 -8.58 7.00 -22.26
N ARG A 435 -8.75 8.06 -23.07
CA ARG A 435 -8.07 8.22 -24.36
C ARG A 435 -6.65 8.77 -24.23
N ALA A 436 -6.45 9.65 -23.27
CA ALA A 436 -5.19 10.37 -23.04
C ALA A 436 -5.02 10.52 -21.53
N ALA A 437 -5.24 11.71 -20.95
CA ALA A 437 -5.22 11.88 -19.50
C ALA A 437 -6.23 10.97 -18.76
N PHE A 438 -5.87 10.49 -17.58
CA PHE A 438 -6.71 9.67 -16.71
C PHE A 438 -8.02 10.38 -16.35
N ASN A 439 -9.11 9.62 -16.29
CA ASN A 439 -10.36 10.10 -15.71
C ASN A 439 -10.31 10.15 -14.17
N ASN A 440 -9.40 9.36 -13.56
CA ASN A 440 -9.19 9.32 -12.12
C ASN A 440 -8.53 10.61 -11.60
N LYS A 441 -9.31 11.40 -10.85
CA LYS A 441 -8.87 12.66 -10.23
C LYS A 441 -8.01 12.47 -8.97
N TYR A 442 -7.94 11.25 -8.47
CA TYR A 442 -7.26 10.90 -7.22
C TYR A 442 -6.19 9.84 -7.45
N TYR A 443 -5.58 9.79 -8.64
CA TYR A 443 -4.54 8.81 -8.96
C TYR A 443 -3.45 8.76 -7.87
N GLU A 444 -3.25 7.56 -7.30
CA GLU A 444 -2.28 7.28 -6.22
C GLU A 444 -2.44 8.19 -4.99
N SER A 445 -3.69 8.33 -4.54
CA SER A 445 -4.10 9.20 -3.45
C SER A 445 -4.97 8.44 -2.45
N TYR A 446 -5.02 8.95 -1.23
CA TYR A 446 -5.93 8.45 -0.18
C TYR A 446 -7.41 8.53 -0.60
N TYR A 447 -7.75 9.46 -1.49
CA TYR A 447 -9.12 9.69 -1.95
C TYR A 447 -9.57 8.81 -3.12
N ASP A 448 -8.71 7.91 -3.62
CA ASP A 448 -9.10 6.92 -4.63
C ASP A 448 -9.84 5.74 -3.99
N ASN A 449 -11.03 6.02 -3.45
CA ASN A 449 -11.80 5.12 -2.61
C ASN A 449 -13.15 4.74 -3.25
N ALA A 450 -14.04 4.09 -2.50
CA ALA A 450 -15.36 3.66 -2.97
C ALA A 450 -16.20 4.81 -3.57
N ASP A 451 -16.10 6.01 -2.99
CA ASP A 451 -16.84 7.20 -3.46
C ASP A 451 -16.35 7.66 -4.84
N ASN A 452 -15.06 7.49 -5.15
CA ASN A 452 -14.50 7.81 -6.47
C ASN A 452 -15.21 7.01 -7.57
N LEU A 453 -15.44 5.71 -7.31
CA LEU A 453 -16.16 4.80 -8.21
C LEU A 453 -17.69 4.92 -8.14
N ASN A 454 -18.23 5.91 -7.43
CA ASN A 454 -19.66 6.10 -7.19
C ASN A 454 -20.37 4.86 -6.62
N LEU A 455 -19.68 4.07 -5.77
CA LEU A 455 -20.28 2.94 -5.08
C LEU A 455 -21.17 3.44 -3.93
N ARG A 456 -22.46 3.64 -4.24
CA ARG A 456 -23.46 4.10 -3.26
C ARG A 456 -24.41 2.97 -2.89
N TYR A 457 -24.58 2.78 -1.59
CA TYR A 457 -25.50 1.80 -1.03
C TYR A 457 -26.68 2.52 -0.34
N PRO A 458 -27.92 2.00 -0.47
CA PRO A 458 -29.05 2.52 0.28
C PRO A 458 -28.82 2.47 1.80
N PRO A 459 -29.18 3.53 2.55
CA PRO A 459 -28.78 3.70 3.96
C PRO A 459 -29.40 2.67 4.94
N ASN A 460 -30.43 1.93 4.52
CA ASN A 460 -31.13 0.96 5.37
C ASN A 460 -30.73 -0.49 5.12
N MET A 461 -29.70 -0.75 4.29
CA MET A 461 -29.25 -2.12 3.99
C MET A 461 -28.23 -2.62 5.01
N THR A 462 -28.35 -3.88 5.40
CA THR A 462 -27.33 -4.58 6.20
C THR A 462 -26.05 -4.83 5.38
N ALA A 463 -24.93 -5.14 6.03
CA ALA A 463 -23.67 -5.41 5.33
C ALA A 463 -23.80 -6.61 4.37
N GLU A 464 -24.57 -7.63 4.74
CA GLU A 464 -24.85 -8.79 3.90
C GLU A 464 -25.76 -8.47 2.71
N GLU A 465 -26.71 -7.55 2.88
CA GLU A 465 -27.53 -7.04 1.77
C GLU A 465 -26.71 -6.19 0.81
N GLN A 466 -25.79 -5.36 1.34
CA GLN A 466 -24.89 -4.53 0.54
C GLN A 466 -23.90 -5.39 -0.27
N LEU A 467 -23.42 -6.50 0.31
CA LEU A 467 -22.54 -7.46 -0.37
C LEU A 467 -23.19 -8.04 -1.64
N GLU A 468 -24.52 -8.20 -1.64
CA GLU A 468 -25.28 -8.76 -2.76
C GLU A 468 -25.95 -7.69 -3.64
N PHE A 469 -25.84 -6.41 -3.27
CA PHE A 469 -26.46 -5.31 -3.98
C PHE A 469 -25.71 -5.02 -5.30
N LEU A 470 -26.42 -5.00 -6.41
CA LEU A 470 -25.84 -4.70 -7.73
C LEU A 470 -25.75 -3.19 -7.93
N THR A 471 -24.52 -2.66 -7.89
CA THR A 471 -24.24 -1.26 -8.22
C THR A 471 -24.09 -1.06 -9.72
N ASP A 472 -24.33 0.16 -10.20
CA ASP A 472 -24.15 0.52 -11.61
C ASP A 472 -22.71 0.27 -12.07
N THR A 473 -21.73 0.59 -11.21
CA THR A 473 -20.31 0.34 -11.46
C THR A 473 -20.01 -1.17 -11.54
N ALA A 474 -20.60 -1.99 -10.67
CA ALA A 474 -20.45 -3.44 -10.76
C ALA A 474 -21.01 -3.99 -12.09
N MET A 475 -22.18 -3.50 -12.53
CA MET A 475 -22.77 -3.88 -13.82
C MET A 475 -21.88 -3.45 -14.99
N ALA A 476 -21.36 -2.22 -14.97
CA ALA A 476 -20.43 -1.71 -15.96
C ALA A 476 -19.18 -2.60 -16.07
N LEU A 477 -18.51 -2.88 -14.96
CA LEU A 477 -17.31 -3.74 -14.93
C LEU A 477 -17.62 -5.19 -15.34
N THR A 478 -18.81 -5.70 -15.04
CA THR A 478 -19.25 -7.03 -15.49
C THR A 478 -19.33 -7.13 -17.02
N GLU A 479 -19.79 -6.06 -17.67
CA GLU A 479 -19.83 -6.01 -19.14
C GLU A 479 -18.43 -5.96 -19.73
N VAL A 480 -17.54 -5.14 -19.16
CA VAL A 480 -16.13 -5.12 -19.55
C VAL A 480 -15.49 -6.49 -19.39
N ALA A 481 -15.68 -7.13 -18.23
CA ALA A 481 -15.15 -8.47 -17.95
C ALA A 481 -15.66 -9.52 -18.95
N THR A 482 -16.94 -9.43 -19.34
CA THR A 482 -17.53 -10.32 -20.35
C THR A 482 -16.88 -10.13 -21.72
N VAL A 483 -16.66 -8.87 -22.13
CA VAL A 483 -15.98 -8.56 -23.41
C VAL A 483 -14.54 -9.03 -23.38
N VAL A 484 -13.81 -8.77 -22.29
CA VAL A 484 -12.43 -9.22 -22.08
C VAL A 484 -12.34 -10.74 -22.15
N ALA A 485 -13.20 -11.47 -21.44
CA ALA A 485 -13.24 -12.93 -21.47
C ALA A 485 -13.44 -13.47 -22.89
N ARG A 486 -14.44 -12.95 -23.62
CA ARG A 486 -14.69 -13.33 -25.02
C ARG A 486 -13.52 -13.01 -25.95
N ALA A 487 -12.87 -11.87 -25.74
CA ALA A 487 -11.69 -11.47 -26.50
C ALA A 487 -10.53 -12.43 -26.25
N LEU A 488 -10.22 -12.72 -24.98
CA LEU A 488 -9.16 -13.64 -24.58
C LEU A 488 -9.40 -15.06 -25.12
N TYR A 489 -10.62 -15.58 -25.02
CA TYR A 489 -10.95 -16.91 -25.52
C TYR A 489 -10.68 -17.04 -27.03
N LYS A 490 -11.10 -16.05 -27.82
CA LYS A 490 -10.87 -16.09 -29.26
C LYS A 490 -9.43 -15.81 -29.65
N GLN A 491 -8.79 -14.85 -28.98
CA GLN A 491 -7.37 -14.54 -29.17
C GLN A 491 -6.50 -15.77 -28.88
N ALA A 492 -6.94 -16.63 -27.95
CA ALA A 492 -6.31 -17.90 -27.69
C ALA A 492 -6.68 -19.02 -28.70
N GLY A 493 -7.46 -18.73 -29.74
CA GLY A 493 -7.88 -19.69 -30.77
C GLY A 493 -9.09 -20.55 -30.39
N GLY A 494 -9.90 -20.11 -29.44
CA GLY A 494 -11.14 -20.77 -29.03
C GLY A 494 -12.20 -20.83 -30.14
N ASP A 495 -13.13 -21.79 -30.00
CA ASP A 495 -14.21 -21.99 -30.97
C ASP A 495 -15.18 -20.80 -30.98
N GLY A 496 -15.44 -20.25 -32.17
CA GLY A 496 -16.36 -19.13 -32.35
C GLY A 496 -17.79 -19.43 -31.88
N THR A 497 -18.20 -20.69 -31.84
CA THR A 497 -19.56 -21.08 -31.40
C THR A 497 -19.78 -20.90 -29.90
N GLN A 498 -18.72 -21.03 -29.08
CA GLN A 498 -18.81 -20.96 -27.62
C GLN A 498 -18.71 -19.54 -27.05
N VAL A 499 -18.34 -18.56 -27.88
CA VAL A 499 -18.12 -17.17 -27.45
C VAL A 499 -19.37 -16.56 -26.81
N ASP A 500 -20.56 -16.88 -27.33
CA ASP A 500 -21.82 -16.35 -26.80
C ASP A 500 -22.18 -16.93 -25.43
N ASN A 501 -21.65 -18.11 -25.07
CA ASN A 501 -21.85 -18.76 -23.77
C ASN A 501 -21.00 -18.14 -22.66
N ILE A 502 -19.95 -17.38 -23.02
CA ILE A 502 -19.09 -16.70 -22.06
C ILE A 502 -19.80 -15.45 -21.55
N LYS A 503 -20.05 -15.40 -20.24
CA LYS A 503 -20.66 -14.27 -19.55
C LYS A 503 -20.11 -14.16 -18.13
N ALA A 504 -19.63 -12.98 -17.74
CA ALA A 504 -19.24 -12.71 -16.36
C ALA A 504 -20.46 -12.58 -15.45
N ASP A 505 -20.32 -13.03 -14.22
CA ASP A 505 -21.36 -12.96 -13.20
C ASP A 505 -21.29 -11.63 -12.44
N SER A 506 -22.38 -10.86 -12.50
CA SER A 506 -22.46 -9.56 -11.83
C SER A 506 -22.46 -9.66 -10.32
N LYS A 507 -22.95 -10.78 -9.78
CA LYS A 507 -22.96 -11.03 -8.34
C LYS A 507 -21.54 -11.15 -7.82
N THR A 508 -20.71 -11.96 -8.48
CA THR A 508 -19.28 -12.09 -8.15
C THR A 508 -18.54 -10.75 -8.23
N VAL A 509 -18.80 -9.91 -9.24
CA VAL A 509 -18.17 -8.58 -9.37
C VAL A 509 -18.56 -7.67 -8.21
N THR A 510 -19.84 -7.59 -7.85
CA THR A 510 -20.26 -6.72 -6.74
C THR A 510 -19.69 -7.18 -5.40
N GLN A 511 -19.62 -8.49 -5.17
CA GLN A 511 -19.01 -9.06 -3.96
C GLN A 511 -17.52 -8.73 -3.85
N MET A 512 -16.78 -8.76 -4.97
CA MET A 512 -15.37 -8.33 -5.00
C MET A 512 -15.23 -6.84 -4.70
N LEU A 513 -16.01 -5.97 -5.35
CA LEU A 513 -15.93 -4.53 -5.14
C LEU A 513 -16.26 -4.15 -3.69
N PHE A 514 -17.36 -4.71 -3.14
CA PHE A 514 -17.73 -4.49 -1.74
C PHE A 514 -16.64 -4.97 -0.79
N GLY A 515 -16.08 -6.17 -1.03
CA GLY A 515 -15.05 -6.75 -0.20
C GLY A 515 -13.75 -5.94 -0.18
N PHE A 516 -13.31 -5.41 -1.33
CA PHE A 516 -12.07 -4.64 -1.41
C PHE A 516 -12.22 -3.16 -0.98
N LEU A 517 -13.37 -2.53 -1.22
CA LEU A 517 -13.54 -1.09 -1.05
C LEU A 517 -14.36 -0.67 0.18
N VAL A 518 -15.22 -1.55 0.69
CA VAL A 518 -16.14 -1.22 1.78
C VAL A 518 -15.80 -2.02 3.02
N GLN A 519 -15.79 -3.36 2.92
CA GLN A 519 -15.60 -4.23 4.06
C GLN A 519 -14.96 -5.57 3.69
N ALA A 520 -13.67 -5.71 3.98
CA ALA A 520 -12.94 -6.98 3.79
C ALA A 520 -13.48 -8.11 4.67
N ASN A 521 -13.86 -7.79 5.91
CA ASN A 521 -14.45 -8.75 6.83
C ASN A 521 -15.91 -9.05 6.49
N ASN A 522 -16.14 -9.79 5.42
CA ASN A 522 -17.47 -10.19 4.96
C ASN A 522 -17.63 -11.71 4.89
N SER A 523 -18.88 -12.17 4.80
CA SER A 523 -19.23 -13.60 4.80
C SER A 523 -18.61 -14.38 3.64
N TRP A 524 -18.44 -13.74 2.48
CA TRP A 524 -17.85 -14.37 1.30
C TRP A 524 -16.33 -14.50 1.41
N PHE A 525 -15.60 -13.41 1.70
CA PHE A 525 -14.14 -13.46 1.89
C PHE A 525 -13.73 -14.40 3.02
N GLN A 526 -14.48 -14.43 4.13
CA GLN A 526 -14.24 -15.40 5.20
C GLN A 526 -14.40 -16.86 4.75
N ALA A 527 -15.27 -17.14 3.77
CA ALA A 527 -15.46 -18.48 3.24
C ALA A 527 -14.30 -18.93 2.34
N LEU A 528 -13.57 -17.98 1.74
CA LEU A 528 -12.48 -18.23 0.80
C LEU A 528 -11.13 -18.46 1.47
N ILE A 529 -10.97 -18.04 2.72
CA ILE A 529 -9.70 -18.13 3.45
C ILE A 529 -9.75 -19.22 4.52
N PRO A 530 -8.59 -19.80 4.88
CA PRO A 530 -8.48 -20.69 6.02
C PRO A 530 -8.69 -19.93 7.35
N PRO A 531 -9.14 -20.61 8.42
CA PRO A 531 -9.45 -19.97 9.71
C PRO A 531 -8.25 -19.29 10.37
N GLU A 532 -7.04 -19.78 10.12
CA GLU A 532 -5.79 -19.21 10.64
C GLU A 532 -5.47 -17.83 10.04
N LEU A 533 -6.06 -17.48 8.90
CA LEU A 533 -5.80 -16.23 8.19
C LEU A 533 -6.93 -15.20 8.37
N LYS A 534 -7.88 -15.44 9.28
CA LYS A 534 -9.03 -14.54 9.49
C LYS A 534 -8.62 -13.11 9.84
N ASP A 535 -7.53 -12.94 10.57
CA ASP A 535 -7.04 -11.63 11.02
C ASP A 535 -6.66 -10.71 9.85
N MET A 536 -6.36 -11.28 8.67
CA MET A 536 -6.05 -10.53 7.44
C MET A 536 -7.22 -9.70 6.90
N LEU A 537 -8.45 -9.96 7.36
CA LEU A 537 -9.65 -9.25 6.91
C LEU A 537 -10.09 -8.13 7.85
N SER A 538 -9.39 -7.90 8.96
CA SER A 538 -9.84 -7.03 10.06
C SER A 538 -10.02 -5.57 9.62
N ASP A 539 -9.14 -5.09 8.74
CA ASP A 539 -9.17 -3.76 8.15
C ASP A 539 -9.41 -3.84 6.63
N PRO A 540 -9.89 -2.77 5.97
CA PRO A 540 -9.89 -2.69 4.53
C PRO A 540 -8.49 -2.99 3.97
N PRO A 541 -8.37 -3.71 2.84
CA PRO A 541 -7.07 -4.11 2.34
C PRO A 541 -6.28 -2.87 1.92
N ASP A 542 -5.04 -2.78 2.37
CA ASP A 542 -4.10 -1.78 1.86
C ASP A 542 -3.38 -2.31 0.61
N PHE A 543 -3.24 -1.43 -0.37
CA PHE A 543 -2.73 -1.74 -1.71
C PHE A 543 -1.25 -1.39 -1.88
N TYR A 544 -0.56 -0.94 -0.84
CA TYR A 544 0.86 -0.62 -0.90
C TYR A 544 1.66 -1.92 -0.99
N VAL A 545 2.65 -1.99 -1.88
CA VAL A 545 3.48 -3.20 -2.06
C VAL A 545 4.21 -3.61 -0.77
N GLY A 546 4.69 -2.64 0.01
CA GLY A 546 5.51 -2.85 1.20
C GLY A 546 6.85 -3.53 0.92
N VAL A 547 7.39 -4.15 1.97
CA VAL A 547 8.75 -4.68 2.00
C VAL A 547 8.82 -6.13 1.54
N ALA A 548 9.80 -6.44 0.70
CA ALA A 548 10.01 -7.76 0.14
C ALA A 548 10.25 -8.83 1.21
N SER A 549 9.60 -9.97 1.04
CA SER A 549 9.83 -11.17 1.85
C SER A 549 10.37 -12.31 1.00
N SER A 550 11.30 -13.08 1.56
CA SER A 550 11.84 -14.28 0.90
C SER A 550 10.87 -15.47 0.93
N SER A 551 9.86 -15.45 1.81
CA SER A 551 8.92 -16.55 1.97
C SER A 551 7.53 -16.17 1.47
N PRO A 552 6.93 -16.95 0.54
CA PRO A 552 5.54 -16.76 0.15
C PRO A 552 4.57 -16.80 1.33
N ALA A 553 4.89 -17.54 2.40
CA ALA A 553 4.09 -17.59 3.63
C ALA A 553 3.90 -16.22 4.30
N LYS A 554 4.78 -15.27 4.02
CA LYS A 554 4.75 -13.89 4.53
C LYS A 554 4.27 -12.87 3.48
N ALA A 555 3.69 -13.33 2.36
CA ALA A 555 3.10 -12.44 1.37
C ALA A 555 2.00 -11.57 2.01
N LYS A 556 1.82 -10.36 1.48
CA LYS A 556 0.85 -9.41 2.04
C LYS A 556 -0.60 -9.95 2.02
N PRO A 557 -1.46 -9.46 2.93
CA PRO A 557 -2.86 -9.82 2.99
C PRO A 557 -3.60 -9.75 1.65
N LEU A 558 -3.41 -8.65 0.90
CA LEU A 558 -3.99 -8.43 -0.42
C LEU A 558 -3.60 -9.54 -1.42
N THR A 559 -2.30 -9.81 -1.55
CA THR A 559 -1.76 -10.79 -2.49
C THR A 559 -2.29 -12.19 -2.22
N ARG A 560 -2.37 -12.58 -0.94
CA ARG A 560 -2.97 -13.84 -0.53
C ARG A 560 -4.47 -13.88 -0.80
N LEU A 561 -5.20 -12.80 -0.50
CA LEU A 561 -6.63 -12.72 -0.76
C LEU A 561 -6.94 -12.87 -2.26
N VAL A 562 -6.19 -12.20 -3.13
CA VAL A 562 -6.31 -12.36 -4.60
C VAL A 562 -5.91 -13.76 -5.06
N GLN A 563 -4.90 -14.39 -4.43
CA GLN A 563 -4.57 -15.80 -4.69
C GLN A 563 -5.75 -16.74 -4.39
N PHE A 564 -6.38 -16.60 -3.21
CA PHE A 564 -7.55 -17.42 -2.83
C PHE A 564 -8.75 -17.14 -3.73
N LEU A 565 -9.00 -15.86 -4.08
CA LEU A 565 -10.06 -15.48 -5.00
C LEU A 565 -9.85 -16.11 -6.37
N LEU A 566 -8.68 -15.93 -6.98
CA LEU A 566 -8.38 -16.51 -8.29
C LEU A 566 -8.52 -18.04 -8.24
N ALA A 567 -8.01 -18.69 -7.18
CA ALA A 567 -8.14 -20.13 -7.01
C ALA A 567 -9.59 -20.60 -6.87
N ASN A 568 -10.46 -19.86 -6.18
CA ASN A 568 -11.88 -20.18 -6.09
C ASN A 568 -12.60 -19.97 -7.44
N LEU A 569 -12.27 -18.89 -8.14
CA LEU A 569 -12.90 -18.52 -9.41
C LEU A 569 -12.51 -19.47 -10.56
N THR A 570 -11.25 -19.92 -10.62
CA THR A 570 -10.76 -20.77 -11.73
C THR A 570 -10.58 -22.24 -11.34
N GLY A 571 -10.47 -22.56 -10.05
CA GLY A 571 -10.20 -23.90 -9.55
C GLY A 571 -11.44 -24.78 -9.35
N THR A 572 -11.22 -25.98 -8.86
CA THR A 572 -12.26 -27.00 -8.60
C THR A 572 -12.24 -27.41 -7.14
N ALA A 573 -13.42 -27.44 -6.51
CA ALA A 573 -13.58 -28.03 -5.19
C ALA A 573 -13.36 -29.54 -5.25
N THR A 574 -12.56 -30.08 -4.32
CA THR A 574 -12.27 -31.51 -4.20
C THR A 574 -12.82 -32.07 -2.89
N ASN A 575 -13.02 -33.39 -2.84
CA ASN A 575 -13.50 -34.13 -1.67
C ASN A 575 -12.36 -34.58 -0.74
N LEU A 576 -11.19 -33.92 -0.81
CA LEU A 576 -10.03 -34.25 0.00
C LEU A 576 -10.25 -33.80 1.46
N THR A 577 -9.70 -34.55 2.41
CA THR A 577 -9.62 -34.12 3.81
C THR A 577 -8.55 -33.02 3.99
N GLN A 578 -8.54 -32.36 5.14
CA GLN A 578 -7.55 -31.33 5.45
C GLN A 578 -6.12 -31.85 5.34
N ASP A 579 -5.85 -33.04 5.89
CA ASP A 579 -4.52 -33.67 5.84
C ASP A 579 -4.10 -34.02 4.40
N GLN A 580 -5.05 -34.52 3.61
CA GLN A 580 -4.82 -34.82 2.18
C GLN A 580 -4.59 -33.54 1.36
N CYS A 581 -5.28 -32.45 1.69
CA CYS A 581 -5.09 -31.16 1.03
C CYS A 581 -3.69 -30.57 1.32
N GLN A 582 -3.12 -30.85 2.48
CA GLN A 582 -1.75 -30.45 2.85
C GLN A 582 -0.68 -31.33 2.23
N LYS A 583 -0.98 -32.62 2.00
CA LYS A 583 -0.06 -33.61 1.40
C LYS A 583 -0.71 -34.33 0.22
N PRO A 584 -1.03 -33.62 -0.88
CA PRO A 584 -1.73 -34.21 -2.00
C PRO A 584 -0.85 -35.17 -2.82
N ASP A 585 0.48 -35.07 -2.72
CA ASP A 585 1.42 -35.99 -3.43
C ASP A 585 1.35 -37.44 -2.93
N ASP A 586 0.75 -37.69 -1.75
CA ASP A 586 0.52 -39.05 -1.24
C ASP A 586 -0.64 -39.75 -2.00
N LEU A 587 -1.38 -39.01 -2.85
CA LEU A 587 -2.52 -39.51 -3.61
C LEU A 587 -2.14 -39.73 -5.09
N PRO A 588 -2.64 -40.81 -5.73
CA PRO A 588 -2.22 -41.19 -7.08
C PRO A 588 -2.67 -40.22 -8.18
N ASP A 589 -3.78 -39.49 -7.98
CA ASP A 589 -4.39 -38.62 -9.00
C ASP A 589 -4.09 -37.13 -8.78
N GLU A 590 -3.34 -36.79 -7.74
CA GLU A 590 -3.06 -35.40 -7.35
C GLU A 590 -1.56 -35.10 -7.44
N SER A 591 -1.21 -33.84 -7.77
CA SER A 591 0.20 -33.46 -7.97
C SER A 591 0.42 -31.98 -7.65
N VAL A 592 1.28 -31.71 -6.66
CA VAL A 592 1.68 -30.31 -6.32
C VAL A 592 2.48 -29.63 -7.43
N GLN A 593 3.03 -30.43 -8.35
CA GLN A 593 3.82 -29.90 -9.47
C GLN A 593 2.93 -29.28 -10.54
N MET A 594 1.69 -29.75 -10.68
CA MET A 594 0.71 -29.21 -11.63
C MET A 594 -0.23 -28.20 -10.95
N TYR A 595 -0.73 -28.51 -9.76
CA TYR A 595 -1.75 -27.73 -9.06
C TYR A 595 -1.28 -27.21 -7.69
N SER A 596 -1.98 -26.20 -7.21
CA SER A 596 -1.99 -25.75 -5.82
C SER A 596 -3.26 -26.24 -5.13
N TYR A 597 -3.14 -26.65 -3.87
CA TYR A 597 -4.24 -27.12 -3.04
C TYR A 597 -4.39 -26.16 -1.87
N LEU A 598 -5.58 -25.56 -1.74
CA LEU A 598 -5.88 -24.54 -0.75
C LEU A 598 -7.06 -25.01 0.10
N TRP A 599 -6.84 -25.13 1.41
CA TRP A 599 -7.90 -25.45 2.36
C TRP A 599 -8.69 -24.19 2.71
N VAL A 600 -10.00 -24.20 2.51
CA VAL A 600 -10.87 -23.03 2.71
C VAL A 600 -12.03 -23.37 3.64
N GLN A 601 -12.57 -22.37 4.36
CA GLN A 601 -13.66 -22.58 5.32
C GLN A 601 -14.98 -22.98 4.67
N GLY A 602 -15.25 -22.49 3.46
CA GLY A 602 -16.55 -22.64 2.81
C GLY A 602 -17.66 -21.81 3.45
N THR A 603 -18.82 -21.80 2.81
CA THR A 603 -20.02 -21.10 3.28
C THR A 603 -20.81 -21.97 4.25
N VAL A 604 -21.60 -21.34 5.13
CA VAL A 604 -22.57 -22.06 5.97
C VAL A 604 -23.69 -22.61 5.07
N PRO A 605 -23.94 -23.93 5.05
CA PRO A 605 -25.06 -24.49 4.29
C PRO A 605 -26.40 -23.96 4.79
N HIS A 606 -27.38 -23.78 3.89
CA HIS A 606 -28.70 -23.23 4.23
C HIS A 606 -29.44 -23.98 5.37
N ASN A 607 -29.11 -25.26 5.58
CA ASN A 607 -29.71 -26.14 6.59
C ASN A 607 -28.70 -26.58 7.68
N GLY A 608 -27.49 -26.02 7.71
CA GLY A 608 -26.43 -26.40 8.63
C GLY A 608 -26.03 -25.25 9.56
N THR A 609 -25.48 -25.59 10.72
CA THR A 609 -24.95 -24.60 11.69
C THR A 609 -23.43 -24.37 11.55
N GLU A 610 -22.72 -25.26 10.86
CA GLU A 610 -21.25 -25.20 10.71
C GLU A 610 -20.85 -24.96 9.25
N LYS A 611 -19.77 -24.16 9.05
CA LYS A 611 -19.14 -23.99 7.74
C LYS A 611 -18.56 -25.34 7.30
N GLY A 612 -18.81 -25.77 6.07
CA GLY A 612 -18.24 -27.00 5.54
C GLY A 612 -16.90 -26.71 4.85
N PRO A 613 -15.74 -26.92 5.50
CA PRO A 613 -14.46 -26.65 4.88
C PRO A 613 -14.18 -27.68 3.79
N PHE A 614 -13.49 -27.25 2.74
CA PHE A 614 -13.11 -28.11 1.62
C PHE A 614 -11.79 -27.67 1.01
N CYS A 615 -11.22 -28.55 0.18
CA CYS A 615 -9.98 -28.28 -0.53
C CYS A 615 -10.27 -27.75 -1.94
N VAL A 616 -9.60 -26.68 -2.33
CA VAL A 616 -9.66 -26.11 -3.68
C VAL A 616 -8.40 -26.49 -4.43
N ARG A 617 -8.56 -27.23 -5.54
CA ARG A 617 -7.49 -27.52 -6.49
C ARG A 617 -7.50 -26.49 -7.61
N ALA A 618 -6.42 -25.73 -7.76
CA ALA A 618 -6.30 -24.68 -8.77
C ALA A 618 -4.90 -24.64 -9.38
N SER A 619 -4.76 -24.02 -10.55
CA SER A 619 -3.49 -23.75 -11.25
C SER A 619 -2.93 -22.36 -10.89
N VAL A 620 -3.10 -21.93 -9.64
CA VAL A 620 -2.78 -20.57 -9.18
C VAL A 620 -1.54 -20.59 -8.30
N ARG A 621 -0.59 -19.70 -8.57
CA ARG A 621 0.69 -19.65 -7.88
C ARG A 621 1.13 -18.22 -7.63
N LEU A 622 2.14 -18.09 -6.78
CA LEU A 622 2.85 -16.86 -6.51
C LEU A 622 4.21 -16.90 -7.21
N SER A 623 4.61 -15.79 -7.83
CA SER A 623 5.99 -15.55 -8.27
C SER A 623 6.55 -14.34 -7.53
N GLN A 624 7.84 -14.34 -7.24
CA GLN A 624 8.45 -13.25 -6.46
C GLN A 624 8.36 -11.94 -7.24
N ALA A 625 7.95 -10.86 -6.57
CA ALA A 625 7.91 -9.50 -7.11
C ALA A 625 8.97 -8.65 -6.38
N LEU A 626 10.23 -8.92 -6.69
CA LEU A 626 11.40 -8.19 -6.20
C LEU A 626 12.23 -7.74 -7.39
N SER A 627 12.61 -6.46 -7.42
CA SER A 627 13.34 -5.92 -8.56
C SER A 627 14.64 -6.68 -8.82
N PRO A 628 14.96 -7.04 -10.08
CA PRO A 628 16.21 -7.71 -10.44
C PRO A 628 17.48 -6.96 -10.00
N ALA A 629 17.41 -5.63 -9.80
CA ALA A 629 18.53 -4.85 -9.29
C ALA A 629 19.10 -5.41 -7.97
N PHE A 630 18.23 -5.89 -7.07
CA PHE A 630 18.64 -6.39 -5.76
C PHE A 630 19.25 -7.79 -5.83
N ASP A 631 18.79 -8.63 -6.77
CA ASP A 631 19.39 -9.94 -7.03
C ASP A 631 20.77 -9.82 -7.69
N LEU A 632 20.95 -8.82 -8.54
CA LEU A 632 22.20 -8.55 -9.25
C LEU A 632 23.23 -7.77 -8.41
N GLY A 633 22.81 -7.19 -7.28
CA GLY A 633 23.64 -6.27 -6.48
C GLY A 633 23.84 -4.90 -7.13
N GLU A 634 23.03 -4.54 -8.12
CA GLU A 634 23.09 -3.27 -8.85
C GLU A 634 22.21 -2.20 -8.20
N TYR A 635 22.55 -1.78 -6.97
CA TYR A 635 21.71 -0.86 -6.17
C TYR A 635 21.56 0.56 -6.75
N ALA A 636 22.34 0.91 -7.77
CA ALA A 636 22.24 2.18 -8.50
C ALA A 636 21.78 1.99 -9.96
N SER A 637 21.07 0.89 -10.25
CA SER A 637 20.61 0.56 -11.60
C SER A 637 19.65 1.62 -12.15
N ARG A 638 19.76 1.90 -13.45
CA ARG A 638 18.79 2.69 -14.22
C ARG A 638 17.79 1.81 -14.99
N ASN A 639 18.09 0.52 -15.14
CA ASN A 639 17.31 -0.40 -15.96
C ASN A 639 16.20 -1.10 -15.15
N TYR A 640 16.46 -1.29 -13.86
CA TYR A 640 15.59 -1.97 -12.92
C TYR A 640 15.26 -1.02 -11.76
N SER A 641 14.06 -1.18 -11.20
CA SER A 641 13.60 -0.42 -10.03
C SER A 641 14.55 -0.61 -8.84
N THR A 642 14.82 0.44 -8.08
CA THR A 642 15.69 0.36 -6.89
C THR A 642 15.01 0.95 -5.65
N TRP A 643 13.67 0.92 -5.62
CA TRP A 643 12.95 1.43 -4.48
C TRP A 643 13.21 0.62 -3.21
N THR A 644 13.60 1.31 -2.14
CA THR A 644 13.74 0.76 -0.80
C THR A 644 12.93 1.59 0.19
N GLU A 645 12.48 0.94 1.26
CA GLU A 645 11.81 1.58 2.38
C GLU A 645 12.76 1.67 3.57
N SER A 646 12.85 2.85 4.19
CA SER A 646 13.62 3.01 5.41
C SER A 646 13.02 2.16 6.52
N ARG A 647 13.84 1.54 7.35
CA ARG A 647 13.36 0.97 8.62
C ARG A 647 13.18 2.09 9.65
N TRP A 648 12.29 1.83 10.61
CA TRP A 648 12.04 2.67 11.78
C TRP A 648 11.75 1.79 12.99
N LYS A 649 11.81 2.37 14.20
CA LYS A 649 11.59 1.62 15.45
C LYS A 649 10.18 1.77 16.01
N PHE A 650 9.72 3.01 16.14
CA PHE A 650 8.40 3.32 16.65
C PHE A 650 7.90 4.58 15.96
N ILE A 651 6.63 4.55 15.57
CA ILE A 651 5.91 5.70 15.04
C ILE A 651 4.80 6.00 16.01
N LYS A 652 4.76 7.22 16.54
CA LYS A 652 3.74 7.65 17.48
C LYS A 652 3.59 9.16 17.50
N ALA A 653 2.43 9.63 17.90
CA ALA A 653 2.13 11.04 18.10
C ALA A 653 1.55 11.24 19.51
N ARG A 654 1.90 12.35 20.16
CA ARG A 654 1.34 12.71 21.46
C ARG A 654 1.18 14.20 21.61
N ILE A 655 0.15 14.61 22.34
CA ILE A 655 -0.17 16.00 22.66
C ILE A 655 0.03 16.23 24.16
N PHE A 656 0.54 17.41 24.53
CA PHE A 656 0.75 17.80 25.92
C PHE A 656 0.86 19.32 26.08
N LEU A 657 0.75 19.81 27.31
CA LEU A 657 0.95 21.21 27.65
C LEU A 657 2.43 21.50 27.93
N VAL A 658 2.90 22.64 27.43
CA VAL A 658 4.27 23.13 27.61
C VAL A 658 4.27 24.36 28.50
N ALA A 659 5.24 24.42 29.41
CA ALA A 659 5.50 25.57 30.25
C ALA A 659 6.32 26.64 29.50
N SER A 660 6.30 27.87 30.00
CA SER A 660 7.20 28.91 29.49
C SER A 660 8.65 28.55 29.84
N ARG A 661 9.58 28.86 28.93
CA ARG A 661 11.02 28.70 29.17
C ARG A 661 11.49 29.45 30.43
N ASP A 662 10.88 30.60 30.73
CA ASP A 662 11.18 31.37 31.95
C ASP A 662 10.83 30.59 33.23
N LEU A 663 9.69 29.89 33.26
CA LEU A 663 9.28 29.03 34.38
C LEU A 663 10.19 27.81 34.53
N GLU A 664 10.64 27.21 33.44
CA GLU A 664 11.61 26.10 33.47
C GLU A 664 12.95 26.55 34.05
N MET A 665 13.47 27.69 33.58
CA MET A 665 14.71 28.28 34.07
C MET A 665 14.60 28.73 35.53
N LEU A 666 13.45 29.29 35.93
CA LEU A 666 13.18 29.63 37.33
C LEU A 666 13.19 28.38 38.21
N THR A 667 12.51 27.31 37.80
CA THR A 667 12.48 26.03 38.52
C THR A 667 13.88 25.46 38.69
N LEU A 668 14.69 25.46 37.63
CA LEU A 668 16.09 25.04 37.69
C LEU A 668 16.90 25.90 38.67
N GLY A 669 16.76 27.23 38.59
CA GLY A 669 17.45 28.17 39.46
C GLY A 669 17.10 27.97 40.94
N VAL A 670 15.81 27.80 41.26
CA VAL A 670 15.34 27.48 42.62
C VAL A 670 15.91 26.15 43.09
N GLY A 671 15.90 25.11 42.25
CA GLY A 671 16.48 23.80 42.58
C GLY A 671 17.97 23.89 42.93
N VAL A 672 18.76 24.62 42.13
CA VAL A 672 20.18 24.85 42.38
C VAL A 672 20.40 25.66 43.68
N ALA A 673 19.60 26.71 43.91
CA ALA A 673 19.71 27.51 45.12
C ALA A 673 19.39 26.71 46.40
N VAL A 674 18.33 25.89 46.37
CA VAL A 674 17.96 25.00 47.48
C VAL A 674 19.05 23.95 47.71
N LEU A 675 19.64 23.40 46.66
CA LEU A 675 20.73 22.43 46.77
C LEU A 675 21.95 23.04 47.48
N PHE A 676 22.44 24.20 47.03
CA PHE A 676 23.58 24.84 47.68
C PHE A 676 23.28 25.31 49.10
N SER A 677 22.08 25.83 49.35
CA SER A 677 21.66 26.25 50.69
C SER A 677 21.59 25.06 51.65
N SER A 678 21.03 23.93 51.20
CA SER A 678 20.96 22.71 52.02
C SER A 678 22.33 22.12 52.30
N LEU A 679 23.22 22.02 51.29
CA LEU A 679 24.60 21.58 51.51
C LEU A 679 25.35 22.46 52.50
N LEU A 680 25.20 23.78 52.39
CA LEU A 680 25.86 24.74 53.28
C LEU A 680 25.32 24.64 54.71
N VAL A 681 23.99 24.59 54.88
CA VAL A 681 23.36 24.42 56.19
C VAL A 681 23.75 23.07 56.80
N THR A 682 23.70 21.97 56.06
CA THR A 682 24.11 20.65 56.53
C THR A 682 25.60 20.63 56.91
N TYR A 683 26.47 21.28 56.13
CA TYR A 683 27.89 21.42 56.46
C TYR A 683 28.10 22.18 57.77
N PHE A 684 27.41 23.31 57.97
CA PHE A 684 27.52 24.07 59.22
C PHE A 684 26.93 23.32 60.42
N ILE A 685 25.79 22.65 60.27
CA ILE A 685 25.20 21.82 61.32
C ILE A 685 26.13 20.66 61.67
N SER A 686 26.72 20.00 60.68
CA SER A 686 27.66 18.88 60.90
C SER A 686 28.94 19.35 61.58
N THR A 687 29.54 20.45 61.12
CA THR A 687 30.78 20.99 61.72
C THR A 687 30.56 21.57 63.12
N LYS A 688 29.33 21.94 63.48
CA LYS A 688 28.96 22.43 64.82
C LYS A 688 28.12 21.44 65.62
N ALA A 689 28.04 20.19 65.20
CA ALA A 689 27.17 19.18 65.81
C ALA A 689 27.45 19.01 67.32
N ASP A 690 28.72 18.98 67.73
CA ASP A 690 29.11 18.82 69.13
C ASP A 690 28.63 19.97 70.04
N VAL A 691 28.46 21.18 69.47
CA VAL A 691 27.97 22.36 70.19
C VAL A 691 26.44 22.43 70.14
N LEU A 692 25.86 22.12 68.97
CA LEU A 692 24.41 22.20 68.75
C LEU A 692 23.65 21.07 69.46
N PHE A 693 24.29 19.93 69.69
CA PHE A 693 23.66 18.74 70.28
C PHE A 693 24.30 18.31 71.61
N SER A 694 25.08 19.18 72.28
CA SER A 694 25.62 18.86 73.61
C SER A 694 24.48 18.66 74.61
N SER A 695 24.35 17.46 75.17
CA SER A 695 23.43 17.19 76.27
C SER A 695 23.89 17.94 77.52
N ALA A 696 23.04 18.83 78.05
CA ALA A 696 23.26 19.40 79.37
C ALA A 696 23.31 18.24 80.38
N ARG A 697 24.52 17.92 80.88
CA ARG A 697 24.67 16.97 81.99
C ARG A 697 23.91 17.53 83.19
N GLU A 698 22.88 16.82 83.65
CA GLU A 698 22.35 17.00 85.00
C GLU A 698 23.51 16.90 86.02
N PRO A 699 23.58 17.78 87.03
CA PRO A 699 24.60 17.67 88.05
C PRO A 699 24.32 16.42 88.89
N ALA A 700 25.27 15.48 88.87
CA ALA A 700 25.24 14.30 89.72
C ALA A 700 25.14 14.71 91.20
N SER A 701 24.09 14.26 91.87
CA SER A 701 23.93 14.30 93.32
C SER A 701 25.13 13.62 93.99
N ALA A 702 25.81 14.34 94.89
CA ALA A 702 26.84 13.82 95.76
C ALA A 702 26.27 12.69 96.64
N ALA A 703 26.95 11.53 96.64
CA ALA A 703 26.76 10.50 97.65
C ALA A 703 27.69 10.80 98.85
N TYR A 704 27.12 10.73 100.06
CA TYR A 704 27.84 10.50 101.32
C TYR A 704 28.15 9.03 101.49
#